data_AF-Q9NYV6-F1
#
_entry.id   AF-Q9NYV6-F1
#
_cell.length_a   1.000
_cell.length_b   1.000
_cell.length_c   1.000
_cell.angle_alpha   90.00
_cell.angle_beta   90.00
_cell.angle_gamma   90.00
#
_symmetry.space_group_name_H-M   'P 1'
#
loop_
_entity.id
_entity.type
_entity.pdbx_description
1 polymer ?
#
loop_
_entity_poly.entity_id
_entity_poly.type
_entity_poly.pdbx_seq_one_letter_code
_entity_poly.pdbx_strand_id
1 'polypeptide(L)'
;MAAPLLHTRLPGDAAASSSAVKKLGASRTGISNMRALENDFFNSPPRKTVRFGGTVTEVLLKYKKGETNDFELLKNQLLDPDIKDDQIINWLLEFRSSIMYLTKDFEQLISIILRLPWLNRSQTVVEEYLAFLGNLVSAQTVFLRPCLSMIASHFVPPRVIIKEGDVDVSDSDDEDDNLPANFDTCHRALQIIARYVPSTPWFLMPILVEKFPFVRKSERTLECYVHNLLRISVYFPTLRHEILELIIEKLLKLDVNASRQGIEDAEETATQTCGGTDSTEGLFNMDEDEETEHETKAGPERLDQMVHPVAERLDILMSLVLSYMKDVCYVDGKVDNGKTKDLYRDLINIFDKLLLPTHASCHVQFFMFYLCSFKLGFAEAFLEHLWKKLQDPSNPAIIRQAAGNYIGSFLARAKFIPLITVKSCLDLLVNWLHIYLNNQDSGTKAFCDVALHGPFYSACQAVFYTFVFRHKQLLSGNLKEGLQYLQSLNFERIVMSQLNPLKICLPSVVNFFAAITNKYQLVFCYTIIERNNRQMLPVIRSTAGGDSVQICTNPLDTFFPFDPCVLKRSKKFIDPIYQVWEDMSAEELQEFKKPMKKDIVEDEDDDFLKGEVPQNDTVIGITPSSFDTHFRSPSSSVGSPPVLYMQPSPL
;
A
#
# COMPACT_ATOMS: atom_id res chain seq x y z
N MET A 1 8.50 27.60 -11.01
CA MET A 1 9.43 26.52 -10.61
C MET A 1 8.65 25.23 -10.35
N ALA A 2 7.99 24.70 -11.38
CA ALA A 2 7.37 23.37 -11.34
C ALA A 2 8.15 22.51 -12.34
N ALA A 3 8.93 21.56 -11.83
CA ALA A 3 9.41 20.45 -12.66
C ALA A 3 8.19 19.60 -13.05
N PRO A 4 8.14 19.00 -14.24
CA PRO A 4 7.08 18.09 -14.61
C PRO A 4 7.29 16.79 -13.84
N LEU A 5 6.71 16.71 -12.64
CA LEU A 5 6.71 15.51 -11.82
C LEU A 5 5.32 14.89 -11.94
N LEU A 6 5.27 13.60 -12.28
CA LEU A 6 4.12 12.77 -12.62
C LEU A 6 3.68 12.76 -14.11
N HIS A 7 4.59 12.39 -15.03
CA HIS A 7 4.20 11.75 -16.30
C HIS A 7 4.48 10.24 -16.18
N THR A 8 3.54 9.49 -15.59
CA THR A 8 3.50 8.03 -15.72
C THR A 8 2.06 7.60 -15.94
N ARG A 9 1.77 7.15 -17.17
CA ARG A 9 0.53 6.58 -17.71
C ARG A 9 -0.66 7.54 -17.92
N LEU A 10 -0.60 8.22 -19.04
CA LEU A 10 -1.71 8.34 -19.98
C LEU A 10 -1.20 7.78 -21.31
N PRO A 11 -1.89 6.85 -21.99
CA PRO A 11 -1.45 6.35 -23.28
C PRO A 11 -1.61 7.47 -24.32
N GLY A 12 -0.58 7.71 -25.14
CA GLY A 12 -0.65 8.78 -26.15
C GLY A 12 0.61 8.96 -27.01
N ASP A 13 1.82 8.75 -26.48
CA ASP A 13 3.03 9.01 -27.25
C ASP A 13 3.77 7.74 -27.68
N ALA A 14 3.31 7.18 -28.79
CA ALA A 14 4.10 6.28 -29.63
C ALA A 14 4.88 7.08 -30.69
N ALA A 15 6.21 6.99 -30.61
CA ALA A 15 7.17 7.12 -31.71
C ALA A 15 7.26 8.45 -32.50
N ALA A 16 8.25 9.28 -32.16
CA ALA A 16 9.06 9.98 -33.17
C ALA A 16 10.46 10.36 -32.62
N SER A 17 11.45 9.61 -33.06
CA SER A 17 12.88 9.91 -32.94
C SER A 17 13.31 11.05 -33.86
N SER A 18 14.11 12.01 -33.35
CA SER A 18 15.44 12.39 -33.87
C SER A 18 15.80 13.89 -33.71
N SER A 19 16.96 14.08 -33.09
CA SER A 19 17.96 15.14 -33.29
C SER A 19 17.54 16.61 -33.42
N ALA A 20 17.87 17.42 -32.40
CA ALA A 20 18.61 18.67 -32.58
C ALA A 20 19.14 19.22 -31.25
N VAL A 21 20.37 18.82 -30.90
CA VAL A 21 21.20 19.53 -29.91
C VAL A 21 21.94 20.65 -30.65
N LYS A 22 21.67 21.93 -30.31
CA LYS A 22 22.71 22.96 -30.11
C LYS A 22 22.14 24.37 -29.87
N LYS A 23 22.60 24.91 -28.74
CA LYS A 23 23.08 26.29 -28.48
C LYS A 23 22.08 27.38 -28.09
N LEU A 24 22.62 28.21 -27.20
CA LEU A 24 22.18 29.51 -26.65
C LEU A 24 21.30 29.37 -25.41
N GLY A 25 21.71 29.81 -24.22
CA GLY A 25 22.65 30.88 -23.90
C GLY A 25 21.92 31.88 -23.01
N ALA A 26 22.32 31.90 -21.75
CA ALA A 26 21.91 32.79 -20.67
C ALA A 26 21.12 34.06 -21.04
N SER A 27 19.95 34.26 -20.42
CA SER A 27 19.51 35.58 -20.00
C SER A 27 18.54 35.53 -18.83
N ARG A 28 18.88 36.29 -17.79
CA ARG A 28 18.08 36.59 -16.60
C ARG A 28 16.88 37.45 -16.99
N THR A 29 15.68 36.88 -17.09
CA THR A 29 14.44 37.66 -17.29
C THR A 29 13.24 37.06 -16.53
N GLY A 30 13.43 36.72 -15.24
CA GLY A 30 12.38 36.12 -14.41
C GLY A 30 11.50 37.10 -13.62
N ILE A 31 11.86 38.40 -13.56
CA ILE A 31 11.23 39.37 -12.64
C ILE A 31 10.63 40.58 -13.39
N SER A 32 11.05 40.85 -14.63
CA SER A 32 10.60 42.03 -15.40
C SER A 32 9.31 41.82 -16.21
N ASN A 33 8.88 40.57 -16.45
CA ASN A 33 7.66 40.28 -17.22
C ASN A 33 6.37 40.27 -16.36
N MET A 34 6.47 40.23 -15.03
CA MET A 34 5.28 40.30 -14.16
C MET A 34 4.74 41.72 -13.97
N ARG A 35 5.59 42.76 -14.07
CA ARG A 35 5.17 44.17 -14.01
C ARG A 35 4.58 44.70 -15.33
N ALA A 36 4.83 44.02 -16.45
CA ALA A 36 4.23 44.36 -17.74
C ALA A 36 2.77 43.86 -17.85
N LEU A 37 2.42 42.78 -17.15
CA LEU A 37 1.05 42.22 -17.11
C LEU A 37 0.09 43.00 -16.19
N GLU A 38 0.59 43.81 -15.27
CA GLU A 38 -0.23 44.63 -14.36
C GLU A 38 -0.78 45.92 -15.01
N ASN A 39 -0.26 46.34 -16.17
CA ASN A 39 -0.63 47.61 -16.81
C ASN A 39 -1.51 47.47 -18.08
N ASP A 40 -1.65 46.29 -18.68
CA ASP A 40 -2.49 46.07 -19.87
C ASP A 40 -3.93 45.60 -19.55
N PHE A 41 -4.26 45.40 -18.27
CA PHE A 41 -5.55 44.84 -17.83
C PHE A 41 -6.72 45.86 -17.76
N PHE A 42 -6.46 47.16 -18.00
CA PHE A 42 -7.42 48.22 -17.70
C PHE A 42 -8.23 48.79 -18.89
N ASN A 43 -8.05 48.38 -20.16
CA ASN A 43 -8.68 49.11 -21.28
C ASN A 43 -9.10 48.29 -22.53
N SER A 44 -9.64 47.08 -22.38
CA SER A 44 -10.32 46.40 -23.50
C SER A 44 -11.83 46.70 -23.47
N PRO A 45 -12.43 47.33 -24.51
CA PRO A 45 -13.87 47.62 -24.53
C PRO A 45 -14.68 46.31 -24.61
N PRO A 46 -15.84 46.22 -23.93
CA PRO A 46 -16.65 45.00 -23.91
C PRO A 46 -17.15 44.67 -25.31
N ARG A 47 -16.99 43.41 -25.74
CA ARG A 47 -17.62 42.90 -26.97
C ARG A 47 -19.14 42.94 -26.79
N LYS A 48 -19.85 43.54 -27.75
CA LYS A 48 -21.31 43.72 -27.71
C LYS A 48 -22.02 42.35 -27.75
N THR A 49 -22.43 41.85 -26.60
CA THR A 49 -23.37 40.72 -26.47
C THR A 49 -24.75 41.23 -26.10
N VAL A 50 -25.81 40.65 -26.68
CA VAL A 50 -27.19 40.95 -26.28
C VAL A 50 -27.39 40.55 -24.82
N ARG A 51 -27.72 41.51 -23.97
CA ARG A 51 -28.02 41.33 -22.54
C ARG A 51 -29.42 41.84 -22.26
N PHE A 52 -30.18 41.08 -21.46
CA PHE A 52 -31.44 41.54 -20.90
C PHE A 52 -31.24 41.78 -19.40
N GLY A 53 -31.66 42.95 -18.91
CA GLY A 53 -31.52 43.36 -17.51
C GLY A 53 -30.59 44.56 -17.31
N GLY A 54 -30.60 45.11 -16.09
CA GLY A 54 -29.66 46.15 -15.65
C GLY A 54 -28.29 45.58 -15.30
N THR A 55 -27.38 46.44 -14.85
CA THR A 55 -26.06 45.99 -14.38
C THR A 55 -26.17 45.08 -13.16
N VAL A 56 -25.24 44.15 -12.95
CA VAL A 56 -25.25 43.27 -11.75
C VAL A 56 -25.42 44.07 -10.46
N THR A 57 -24.71 45.20 -10.31
CA THR A 57 -24.84 46.07 -9.12
C THR A 57 -26.28 46.57 -8.93
N GLU A 58 -26.96 47.04 -9.98
CA GLU A 58 -28.34 47.50 -9.90
C GLU A 58 -29.29 46.36 -9.53
N VAL A 59 -29.12 45.18 -10.14
CA VAL A 59 -29.93 43.99 -9.85
C VAL A 59 -29.79 43.57 -8.38
N LEU A 60 -28.56 43.55 -7.85
CA LEU A 60 -28.31 43.21 -6.44
C LEU A 60 -28.90 44.25 -5.49
N LEU A 61 -28.84 45.54 -5.82
CA LEU A 61 -29.42 46.61 -5.00
C LEU A 61 -30.95 46.61 -5.03
N LYS A 62 -31.57 46.34 -6.19
CA LYS A 62 -33.02 46.16 -6.32
C LYS A 62 -33.52 44.96 -5.53
N TYR A 63 -32.79 43.85 -5.58
CA TYR A 63 -33.11 42.67 -4.78
C TYR A 63 -33.12 42.97 -3.28
N LYS A 64 -32.15 43.75 -2.77
CA LYS A 64 -32.15 44.20 -1.37
C LYS A 64 -33.34 45.12 -1.00
N LYS A 65 -34.00 45.73 -1.98
CA LYS A 65 -35.22 46.53 -1.80
C LYS A 65 -36.51 45.69 -1.93
N GLY A 66 -36.40 44.39 -2.22
CA GLY A 66 -37.53 43.46 -2.38
C GLY A 66 -37.99 43.23 -3.83
N GLU A 67 -37.31 43.81 -4.82
CA GLU A 67 -37.61 43.58 -6.23
C GLU A 67 -36.86 42.35 -6.76
N THR A 68 -37.57 41.26 -7.05
CA THR A 68 -36.96 39.96 -7.39
C THR A 68 -36.88 39.64 -8.89
N ASN A 69 -37.66 40.31 -9.74
CA ASN A 69 -37.80 39.96 -11.16
C ASN A 69 -36.46 39.98 -11.92
N ASP A 70 -35.68 41.05 -11.78
CA ASP A 70 -34.38 41.19 -12.44
C ASP A 70 -33.37 40.16 -11.93
N PHE A 71 -33.47 39.78 -10.65
CA PHE A 71 -32.60 38.78 -10.02
C PHE A 71 -32.89 37.36 -10.50
N GLU A 72 -34.17 37.00 -10.66
CA GLU A 72 -34.56 35.72 -11.26
C GLU A 72 -34.18 35.65 -12.75
N LEU A 73 -34.31 36.76 -13.50
CA LEU A 73 -33.83 36.82 -14.88
C LEU A 73 -32.31 36.58 -14.97
N LEU A 74 -31.52 37.21 -14.08
CA LEU A 74 -30.08 37.00 -13.99
C LEU A 74 -29.75 35.53 -13.71
N LYS A 75 -30.44 34.89 -12.76
CA LYS A 75 -30.25 33.47 -12.46
C LYS A 75 -30.55 32.59 -13.66
N ASN A 76 -31.67 32.83 -14.34
CA ASN A 76 -32.07 32.05 -15.52
C ASN A 76 -31.06 32.17 -16.66
N GLN A 77 -30.48 33.35 -16.86
CA GLN A 77 -29.44 33.56 -17.87
C GLN A 77 -28.13 32.83 -17.54
N LEU A 78 -27.76 32.72 -16.27
CA LEU A 78 -26.58 31.98 -15.84
C LEU A 78 -26.79 30.46 -15.83
N LEU A 79 -28.04 30.01 -15.70
CA LEU A 79 -28.42 28.60 -15.74
C LEU A 79 -28.63 28.08 -17.17
N ASP A 80 -28.49 28.92 -18.19
CA ASP A 80 -28.57 28.52 -19.59
C ASP A 80 -27.45 27.51 -19.93
N PRO A 81 -27.78 26.25 -20.28
CA PRO A 81 -26.77 25.25 -20.63
C PRO A 81 -25.95 25.64 -21.88
N ASP A 82 -26.52 26.44 -22.77
CA ASP A 82 -25.91 26.86 -24.03
C ASP A 82 -25.25 28.25 -23.96
N ILE A 83 -24.98 28.74 -22.73
CA ILE A 83 -24.33 30.03 -22.50
C ILE A 83 -22.99 30.11 -23.26
N LYS A 84 -22.84 31.18 -24.04
CA LYS A 84 -21.67 31.39 -24.92
C LYS A 84 -20.51 32.03 -24.18
N ASP A 85 -19.29 31.76 -24.62
CA ASP A 85 -18.05 32.27 -24.02
C ASP A 85 -18.06 33.80 -23.83
N ASP A 86 -18.46 34.58 -24.83
CA ASP A 86 -18.54 36.04 -24.72
C ASP A 86 -19.55 36.50 -23.63
N GLN A 87 -20.65 35.76 -23.43
CA GLN A 87 -21.62 36.07 -22.37
C GLN A 87 -21.05 35.76 -20.98
N ILE A 88 -20.37 34.62 -20.83
CA ILE A 88 -19.70 34.23 -19.58
C ILE A 88 -18.66 35.29 -19.20
N ILE A 89 -17.77 35.66 -20.14
CA ILE A 89 -16.72 36.67 -19.94
C ILE A 89 -17.34 37.97 -19.43
N ASN A 90 -18.35 38.48 -20.13
CA ASN A 90 -18.99 39.72 -19.74
C ASN A 90 -19.67 39.60 -18.35
N TRP A 91 -20.17 38.42 -17.95
CA TRP A 91 -20.84 38.25 -16.65
C TRP A 91 -19.81 38.23 -15.54
N LEU A 92 -18.72 37.49 -15.73
CA LEU A 92 -17.60 37.45 -14.79
C LEU A 92 -17.01 38.84 -14.59
N LEU A 93 -16.87 39.65 -15.65
CA LEU A 93 -16.42 41.04 -15.55
C LEU A 93 -17.37 41.91 -14.70
N GLU A 94 -18.69 41.80 -14.90
CA GLU A 94 -19.68 42.53 -14.09
C GLU A 94 -19.75 42.04 -12.62
N PHE A 95 -19.60 40.74 -12.39
CA PHE A 95 -19.52 40.20 -11.03
C PHE A 95 -18.23 40.65 -10.32
N ARG A 96 -17.10 40.72 -11.05
CA ARG A 96 -15.84 41.25 -10.52
C ARG A 96 -15.95 42.74 -10.17
N SER A 97 -16.61 43.55 -11.00
CA SER A 97 -16.83 44.97 -10.68
C SER A 97 -17.81 45.18 -9.51
N SER A 98 -18.72 44.23 -9.31
CA SER A 98 -19.75 44.26 -8.25
C SER A 98 -19.38 43.43 -7.01
N ILE A 99 -18.12 42.99 -6.87
CA ILE A 99 -17.70 41.95 -5.91
C ILE A 99 -18.01 42.31 -4.45
N MET A 100 -17.96 43.60 -4.10
CA MET A 100 -18.24 44.08 -2.74
C MET A 100 -19.72 43.89 -2.34
N TYR A 101 -20.63 43.82 -3.31
CA TYR A 101 -22.07 43.64 -3.06
C TYR A 101 -22.47 42.17 -2.90
N LEU A 102 -21.64 41.24 -3.37
CA LEU A 102 -21.88 39.80 -3.30
C LEU A 102 -21.63 39.27 -1.88
N THR A 103 -22.41 39.73 -0.91
CA THR A 103 -22.39 39.26 0.49
C THR A 103 -23.03 37.87 0.63
N LYS A 104 -22.97 37.29 1.83
CA LYS A 104 -23.61 35.99 2.17
C LYS A 104 -25.08 35.90 1.75
N ASP A 105 -25.78 37.03 1.71
CA ASP A 105 -27.19 37.13 1.28
C ASP A 105 -27.42 36.60 -0.15
N PHE A 106 -26.37 36.54 -0.97
CA PHE A 106 -26.41 36.08 -2.36
C PHE A 106 -25.76 34.70 -2.57
N GLU A 107 -25.68 33.88 -1.52
CA GLU A 107 -25.08 32.54 -1.57
C GLU A 107 -25.65 31.66 -2.69
N GLN A 108 -26.97 31.72 -2.94
CA GLN A 108 -27.60 30.99 -4.04
C GLN A 108 -27.07 31.41 -5.41
N LEU A 109 -26.89 32.73 -5.62
CA LEU A 109 -26.35 33.25 -6.88
C LEU A 109 -24.88 32.84 -7.04
N ILE A 110 -24.08 32.92 -5.97
CA ILE A 110 -22.69 32.44 -6.00
C ILE A 110 -22.65 30.93 -6.30
N SER A 111 -23.55 30.13 -5.72
CA SER A 111 -23.63 28.71 -6.04
C SER A 111 -23.96 28.44 -7.50
N ILE A 112 -24.70 29.32 -8.18
CA ILE A 112 -24.98 29.20 -9.62
C ILE A 112 -23.73 29.56 -10.41
N ILE A 113 -23.07 30.67 -10.09
CA ILE A 113 -21.83 31.10 -10.76
C ILE A 113 -20.74 30.03 -10.62
N LEU A 114 -20.59 29.43 -9.43
CA LEU A 114 -19.61 28.36 -9.19
C LEU A 114 -19.89 27.08 -9.99
N ARG A 115 -21.10 26.89 -10.52
CA ARG A 115 -21.47 25.75 -11.36
C ARG A 115 -21.36 26.03 -12.86
N LEU A 116 -21.02 27.26 -13.26
CA LEU A 116 -20.82 27.58 -14.67
C LEU A 116 -19.74 26.69 -15.28
N PRO A 117 -19.91 26.18 -16.51
CA PRO A 117 -18.89 25.37 -17.16
C PRO A 117 -17.70 26.25 -17.53
N TRP A 118 -16.55 26.01 -16.90
CA TRP A 118 -15.34 26.82 -17.10
C TRP A 118 -14.10 26.03 -17.55
N LEU A 119 -14.02 24.72 -17.27
CA LEU A 119 -12.80 23.92 -17.52
C LEU A 119 -12.55 23.54 -19.00
N ASN A 120 -13.60 23.36 -19.81
CA ASN A 120 -13.47 23.04 -21.25
C ASN A 120 -13.91 24.21 -22.16
N ARG A 121 -13.63 25.45 -21.76
CA ARG A 121 -13.99 26.68 -22.51
C ARG A 121 -12.74 27.38 -23.06
N SER A 122 -12.93 28.47 -23.81
CA SER A 122 -11.80 29.25 -24.32
C SER A 122 -10.89 29.74 -23.19
N GLN A 123 -9.59 29.91 -23.50
CA GLN A 123 -8.60 30.39 -22.53
C GLN A 123 -9.05 31.70 -21.87
N THR A 124 -9.72 32.59 -22.61
CA THR A 124 -10.22 33.87 -22.08
C THR A 124 -11.28 33.66 -20.99
N VAL A 125 -12.20 32.69 -21.16
CA VAL A 125 -13.18 32.34 -20.11
C VAL A 125 -12.45 31.83 -18.87
N VAL A 126 -11.47 30.93 -19.05
CA VAL A 126 -10.69 30.37 -17.94
C VAL A 126 -9.98 31.46 -17.15
N GLU A 127 -9.26 32.37 -17.82
CA GLU A 127 -8.54 33.47 -17.15
C GLU A 127 -9.47 34.39 -16.36
N GLU A 128 -10.61 34.77 -16.95
CA GLU A 128 -11.60 35.62 -16.28
C GLU A 128 -12.26 34.92 -15.09
N TYR A 129 -12.50 33.61 -15.20
CA TYR A 129 -13.07 32.82 -14.12
C TYR A 129 -12.08 32.68 -12.95
N LEU A 130 -10.80 32.43 -13.24
CA LEU A 130 -9.73 32.40 -12.23
C LEU A 130 -9.57 33.75 -11.54
N ALA A 131 -9.65 34.86 -12.29
CA ALA A 131 -9.63 36.21 -11.73
C ALA A 131 -10.85 36.49 -10.85
N PHE A 132 -12.04 36.03 -11.26
CA PHE A 132 -13.24 36.10 -10.44
C PHE A 132 -13.10 35.34 -9.13
N LEU A 133 -12.61 34.08 -9.16
CA LEU A 133 -12.39 33.29 -7.94
C LEU A 133 -11.45 34.00 -6.97
N GLY A 134 -10.33 34.54 -7.47
CA GLY A 134 -9.38 35.33 -6.66
C GLY A 134 -10.02 36.56 -6.03
N ASN A 135 -10.79 37.34 -6.80
CA ASN A 135 -11.49 38.52 -6.32
C ASN A 135 -12.56 38.16 -5.27
N LEU A 136 -13.32 37.09 -5.51
CA LEU A 136 -14.40 36.64 -4.63
C LEU A 136 -13.87 36.24 -3.26
N VAL A 137 -12.84 35.38 -3.20
CA VAL A 137 -12.29 34.92 -1.92
C VAL A 137 -11.53 36.03 -1.18
N SER A 138 -10.95 36.98 -1.93
CA SER A 138 -10.25 38.15 -1.36
C SER A 138 -11.24 39.13 -0.71
N ALA A 139 -12.35 39.44 -1.38
CA ALA A 139 -13.35 40.37 -0.88
C ALA A 139 -14.31 39.74 0.15
N GLN A 140 -14.66 38.47 -0.03
CA GLN A 140 -15.72 37.77 0.73
C GLN A 140 -15.25 36.36 1.10
N THR A 141 -14.41 36.25 2.12
CA THR A 141 -13.80 34.98 2.58
C THR A 141 -14.82 33.90 2.98
N VAL A 142 -16.09 34.27 3.21
CA VAL A 142 -17.20 33.34 3.45
C VAL A 142 -17.38 32.32 2.32
N PHE A 143 -17.02 32.69 1.07
CA PHE A 143 -17.14 31.80 -0.09
C PHE A 143 -15.89 30.94 -0.34
N LEU A 144 -14.87 31.02 0.52
CA LEU A 144 -13.65 30.21 0.38
C LEU A 144 -13.98 28.72 0.33
N ARG A 145 -14.76 28.19 1.30
CA ARG A 145 -15.12 26.77 1.34
C ARG A 145 -15.91 26.34 0.11
N PRO A 146 -16.97 27.06 -0.33
CA PRO A 146 -17.64 26.79 -1.61
C PRO A 146 -16.70 26.73 -2.82
N CYS A 147 -15.79 27.71 -2.97
CA CYS A 147 -14.83 27.74 -4.08
C CYS A 147 -13.90 26.51 -4.06
N LEU A 148 -13.34 26.19 -2.89
CA LEU A 148 -12.45 25.04 -2.74
C LEU A 148 -13.19 23.71 -2.96
N SER A 149 -14.43 23.58 -2.49
CA SER A 149 -15.28 22.40 -2.72
C SER A 149 -15.62 22.22 -4.19
N MET A 150 -15.86 23.30 -4.92
CA MET A 150 -16.08 23.25 -6.37
C MET A 150 -14.82 22.75 -7.07
N ILE A 151 -13.64 23.32 -6.78
CA ILE A 151 -12.39 22.90 -7.42
C ILE A 151 -12.08 21.43 -7.11
N ALA A 152 -12.20 21.01 -5.85
CA ALA A 152 -11.95 19.63 -5.44
C ALA A 152 -12.92 18.62 -6.08
N SER A 153 -14.13 19.05 -6.48
CA SER A 153 -15.08 18.19 -7.18
C SER A 153 -14.67 17.86 -8.62
N HIS A 154 -13.75 18.64 -9.20
CA HIS A 154 -13.20 18.41 -10.53
C HIS A 154 -11.93 17.55 -10.53
N PHE A 155 -11.51 16.98 -9.39
CA PHE A 155 -10.39 16.03 -9.32
C PHE A 155 -10.76 14.59 -9.70
N VAL A 156 -11.97 14.38 -10.22
CA VAL A 156 -12.44 13.13 -10.78
C VAL A 156 -12.86 13.35 -12.23
N PRO A 157 -12.77 12.33 -13.10
CA PRO A 157 -13.32 12.41 -14.44
C PRO A 157 -14.80 12.81 -14.41
N PRO A 158 -15.27 13.64 -15.36
CA PRO A 158 -16.69 13.93 -15.48
C PRO A 158 -17.44 12.62 -15.76
N ARG A 159 -18.60 12.45 -15.12
CA ARG A 159 -19.47 11.31 -15.47
C ARG A 159 -20.07 11.58 -16.83
N VAL A 160 -19.77 10.73 -17.81
CA VAL A 160 -20.56 10.67 -19.04
C VAL A 160 -21.88 9.99 -18.68
N ILE A 161 -22.96 10.76 -18.74
CA ILE A 161 -24.32 10.22 -18.63
C ILE A 161 -24.82 10.13 -20.06
N ILE A 162 -24.83 8.92 -20.62
CA ILE A 162 -25.52 8.67 -21.89
C ILE A 162 -26.99 8.46 -21.54
N LYS A 163 -27.87 9.28 -22.12
CA LYS A 163 -29.31 9.10 -22.00
C LYS A 163 -29.81 8.37 -23.23
N GLU A 164 -30.21 7.12 -23.08
CA GLU A 164 -31.05 6.43 -24.06
C GLU A 164 -32.48 6.41 -23.53
N GLY A 165 -33.31 7.35 -24.00
CA GLY A 165 -34.67 7.55 -23.50
C GLY A 165 -34.71 8.16 -22.09
N ASP A 166 -35.54 7.58 -21.23
CA ASP A 166 -35.77 8.01 -19.82
C ASP A 166 -34.87 7.25 -18.82
N VAL A 167 -33.87 6.50 -19.31
CA VAL A 167 -32.95 5.70 -18.49
C VAL A 167 -31.53 6.27 -18.63
N ASP A 168 -30.96 6.68 -17.51
CA ASP A 168 -29.55 7.06 -17.42
C ASP A 168 -28.68 5.79 -17.52
N VAL A 169 -28.07 5.54 -18.68
CA VAL A 169 -27.09 4.46 -18.87
C VAL A 169 -25.71 5.11 -18.85
N SER A 170 -25.03 5.03 -17.70
CA SER A 170 -23.69 5.61 -17.51
C SER A 170 -22.71 4.46 -17.28
N ASP A 171 -21.94 4.09 -18.31
CA ASP A 171 -20.85 3.11 -18.17
C ASP A 171 -19.78 3.22 -19.29
N SER A 172 -19.18 4.40 -19.45
CA SER A 172 -17.85 4.51 -20.06
C SER A 172 -17.04 5.65 -19.43
N ASP A 173 -15.84 5.32 -18.97
CA ASP A 173 -14.78 6.30 -18.69
C ASP A 173 -14.23 6.77 -20.05
N ASP A 174 -15.04 7.49 -20.85
CA ASP A 174 -14.57 8.04 -22.12
C ASP A 174 -13.39 8.97 -21.85
N GLU A 175 -12.30 8.77 -22.58
CA GLU A 175 -11.07 9.56 -22.47
C GLU A 175 -11.34 11.00 -22.91
N ASP A 176 -11.66 11.88 -21.95
CA ASP A 176 -11.55 13.32 -22.19
C ASP A 176 -10.05 13.64 -22.33
N ASP A 177 -9.58 13.77 -23.57
CA ASP A 177 -8.21 14.15 -23.92
C ASP A 177 -7.74 15.41 -23.17
N ASN A 178 -8.68 16.29 -22.77
CA ASN A 178 -8.38 17.52 -22.03
C ASN A 178 -8.31 17.33 -20.51
N LEU A 179 -8.57 16.14 -19.98
CA LEU A 179 -8.59 15.87 -18.54
C LEU A 179 -7.30 16.32 -17.82
N PRO A 180 -6.08 16.12 -18.36
CA PRO A 180 -4.85 16.62 -17.72
C PRO A 180 -4.80 18.15 -17.65
N ALA A 181 -5.21 18.83 -18.73
CA ALA A 181 -5.27 20.29 -18.79
C ALA A 181 -6.32 20.87 -17.81
N ASN A 182 -7.42 20.14 -17.62
CA ASN A 182 -8.45 20.49 -16.63
C ASN A 182 -7.90 20.41 -15.20
N PHE A 183 -7.14 19.35 -14.88
CA PHE A 183 -6.48 19.25 -13.60
C PHE A 183 -5.43 20.36 -13.41
N ASP A 184 -4.61 20.66 -14.41
CA ASP A 184 -3.66 21.78 -14.37
C ASP A 184 -4.34 23.10 -14.02
N THR A 185 -5.49 23.36 -14.65
CA THR A 185 -6.29 24.55 -14.40
C THR A 185 -6.86 24.57 -12.97
N CYS A 186 -7.36 23.44 -12.47
CA CYS A 186 -7.81 23.31 -11.07
C CYS A 186 -6.68 23.58 -10.06
N HIS A 187 -5.50 23.02 -10.31
CA HIS A 187 -4.31 23.24 -9.49
C HIS A 187 -3.87 24.70 -9.50
N ARG A 188 -3.94 25.37 -10.66
CA ARG A 188 -3.70 26.80 -10.79
C ARG A 188 -4.72 27.62 -9.99
N ALA A 189 -6.01 27.24 -10.02
CA ALA A 189 -7.05 27.90 -9.23
C ALA A 189 -6.75 27.84 -7.73
N LEU A 190 -6.36 26.66 -7.21
CA LEU A 190 -5.96 26.52 -5.79
C LEU A 190 -4.77 27.40 -5.43
N GLN A 191 -3.75 27.48 -6.30
CA GLN A 191 -2.58 28.33 -6.08
C GLN A 191 -2.95 29.82 -6.10
N ILE A 192 -3.87 30.25 -6.97
CA ILE A 192 -4.37 31.63 -7.00
C ILE A 192 -5.11 31.95 -5.70
N ILE A 193 -6.05 31.10 -5.28
CA ILE A 193 -6.80 31.28 -4.03
C ILE A 193 -5.84 31.37 -2.83
N ALA A 194 -4.85 30.49 -2.75
CA ALA A 194 -3.89 30.50 -1.64
C ALA A 194 -2.95 31.72 -1.63
N ARG A 195 -2.71 32.37 -2.78
CA ARG A 195 -1.99 33.65 -2.82
C ARG A 195 -2.77 34.77 -2.16
N TYR A 196 -4.10 34.78 -2.31
CA TYR A 196 -4.98 35.78 -1.67
C TYR A 196 -5.32 35.42 -0.23
N VAL A 197 -5.52 34.13 0.07
CA VAL A 197 -5.91 33.64 1.39
C VAL A 197 -4.91 32.58 1.87
N PRO A 198 -3.85 32.97 2.60
CA PRO A 198 -2.80 32.03 3.06
C PRO A 198 -3.30 30.91 3.96
N SER A 199 -4.47 31.08 4.60
CA SER A 199 -5.12 30.04 5.42
C SER A 199 -5.85 28.97 4.59
N THR A 200 -5.80 29.03 3.27
CA THR A 200 -6.43 28.04 2.35
C THR A 200 -6.17 26.58 2.73
N PRO A 201 -4.94 26.15 3.09
CA PRO A 201 -4.68 24.74 3.42
C PRO A 201 -5.59 24.18 4.52
N TRP A 202 -5.86 24.97 5.57
CA TRP A 202 -6.68 24.58 6.72
C TRP A 202 -8.15 24.30 6.36
N PHE A 203 -8.66 25.02 5.36
CA PHE A 203 -10.02 24.81 4.85
C PHE A 203 -10.07 23.74 3.76
N LEU A 204 -8.97 23.55 3.02
CA LEU A 204 -8.89 22.59 1.93
C LEU A 204 -8.89 21.14 2.45
N MET A 205 -8.09 20.82 3.47
CA MET A 205 -7.94 19.41 3.90
C MET A 205 -9.27 18.74 4.29
N PRO A 206 -10.16 19.35 5.12
CA PRO A 206 -11.47 18.76 5.42
C PRO A 206 -12.34 18.51 4.17
N ILE A 207 -12.22 19.36 3.15
CA ILE A 207 -12.93 19.22 1.88
C ILE A 207 -12.37 18.03 1.08
N LEU A 208 -11.05 17.85 1.07
CA LEU A 208 -10.41 16.71 0.41
C LEU A 208 -10.83 15.38 1.05
N VAL A 209 -10.99 15.34 2.38
CA VAL A 209 -11.53 14.17 3.09
C VAL A 209 -12.99 13.92 2.70
N GLU A 210 -13.82 14.97 2.70
CA GLU A 210 -15.26 14.90 2.38
C GLU A 210 -15.51 14.46 0.92
N LYS A 211 -14.68 14.94 -0.02
CA LYS A 211 -14.80 14.66 -1.45
C LYS A 211 -14.06 13.39 -1.91
N PHE A 212 -13.36 12.70 -1.01
CA PHE A 212 -12.65 11.48 -1.37
C PHE A 212 -13.64 10.43 -1.92
N PRO A 213 -13.46 9.92 -3.16
CA PRO A 213 -14.38 8.98 -3.75
C PRO A 213 -14.55 7.70 -2.93
N PHE A 214 -15.75 7.12 -2.93
CA PHE A 214 -15.95 5.85 -2.24
C PHE A 214 -15.03 4.77 -2.82
N VAL A 215 -14.43 3.93 -1.96
CA VAL A 215 -13.38 2.96 -2.34
C VAL A 215 -13.80 1.92 -3.39
N ARG A 216 -15.09 1.78 -3.68
CA ARG A 216 -15.64 0.91 -4.74
C ARG A 216 -15.92 1.62 -6.07
N LYS A 217 -15.53 2.89 -6.22
CA LYS A 217 -15.62 3.61 -7.51
C LYS A 217 -14.63 3.05 -8.54
N SER A 218 -14.75 3.49 -9.79
CA SER A 218 -13.84 3.07 -10.86
C SER A 218 -12.39 3.35 -10.49
N GLU A 219 -11.51 2.50 -10.99
CA GLU A 219 -10.06 2.55 -10.83
C GLU A 219 -9.57 3.95 -11.24
N ARG A 220 -10.05 4.44 -12.38
CA ARG A 220 -9.72 5.74 -12.95
C ARG A 220 -10.13 6.90 -12.05
N THR A 221 -11.33 6.86 -11.48
CA THR A 221 -11.81 7.88 -10.54
C THR A 221 -10.89 7.99 -9.32
N LEU A 222 -10.50 6.86 -8.74
CA LEU A 222 -9.61 6.82 -7.58
C LEU A 222 -8.19 7.28 -7.94
N GLU A 223 -7.68 6.81 -9.08
CA GLU A 223 -6.37 7.17 -9.62
C GLU A 223 -6.23 8.69 -9.79
N CYS A 224 -7.16 9.32 -10.53
CA CYS A 224 -7.15 10.76 -10.76
C CYS A 224 -7.22 11.55 -9.44
N TYR A 225 -8.09 11.13 -8.52
CA TYR A 225 -8.25 11.83 -7.26
C TYR A 225 -6.96 11.77 -6.43
N VAL A 226 -6.39 10.58 -6.26
CA VAL A 226 -5.15 10.37 -5.49
C VAL A 226 -3.97 11.07 -6.16
N HIS A 227 -3.85 11.02 -7.49
CA HIS A 227 -2.83 11.75 -8.23
C HIS A 227 -2.90 13.26 -7.95
N ASN A 228 -4.09 13.86 -8.02
CA ASN A 228 -4.28 15.27 -7.73
C ASN A 228 -3.99 15.61 -6.26
N LEU A 229 -4.36 14.76 -5.30
CA LEU A 229 -3.97 14.93 -3.90
C LEU A 229 -2.45 14.94 -3.71
N LEU A 230 -1.74 13.98 -4.30
CA LEU A 230 -0.28 13.91 -4.24
C LEU A 230 0.35 15.17 -4.85
N ARG A 231 -0.21 15.68 -5.96
CA ARG A 231 0.23 16.95 -6.55
C ARG A 231 -0.03 18.15 -5.63
N ILE A 232 -1.15 18.21 -4.89
CA ILE A 232 -1.42 19.24 -3.87
C ILE A 232 -0.29 19.30 -2.84
N SER A 233 0.17 18.13 -2.37
CA SER A 233 1.23 18.06 -1.36
C SER A 233 2.57 18.69 -1.78
N VAL A 234 2.81 18.83 -3.09
CA VAL A 234 4.06 19.40 -3.63
C VAL A 234 4.12 20.91 -3.41
N TYR A 235 3.00 21.63 -3.58
CA TYR A 235 2.94 23.09 -3.42
C TYR A 235 2.27 23.54 -2.11
N PHE A 236 1.58 22.64 -1.39
CA PHE A 236 1.21 22.80 0.01
C PHE A 236 1.90 21.74 0.88
N PRO A 237 3.21 21.87 1.14
CA PRO A 237 3.96 20.90 1.93
C PRO A 237 3.42 20.71 3.36
N THR A 238 2.73 21.71 3.91
CA THR A 238 2.07 21.63 5.23
C THR A 238 0.95 20.58 5.27
N LEU A 239 0.34 20.25 4.11
CA LEU A 239 -0.72 19.24 4.02
C LEU A 239 -0.19 17.85 3.71
N ARG A 240 1.11 17.69 3.43
CA ARG A 240 1.67 16.42 2.96
C ARG A 240 1.39 15.27 3.92
N HIS A 241 1.60 15.47 5.22
CA HIS A 241 1.32 14.45 6.23
C HIS A 241 -0.16 14.03 6.22
N GLU A 242 -1.09 14.98 6.28
CA GLU A 242 -2.54 14.69 6.31
C GLU A 242 -3.04 14.04 5.02
N ILE A 243 -2.50 14.46 3.86
CA ILE A 243 -2.81 13.86 2.56
C ILE A 243 -2.32 12.42 2.49
N LEU A 244 -1.08 12.16 2.88
CA LEU A 244 -0.52 10.80 2.90
C LEU A 244 -1.25 9.92 3.90
N GLU A 245 -1.62 10.43 5.07
CA GLU A 245 -2.42 9.71 6.05
C GLU A 245 -3.77 9.30 5.46
N LEU A 246 -4.49 10.24 4.81
CA LEU A 246 -5.76 9.96 4.15
C LEU A 246 -5.61 8.88 3.07
N ILE A 247 -4.61 8.99 2.20
CA ILE A 247 -4.39 8.02 1.12
C ILE A 247 -4.08 6.63 1.70
N ILE A 248 -3.19 6.54 2.69
CA ILE A 248 -2.79 5.27 3.32
C ILE A 248 -3.96 4.65 4.08
N GLU A 249 -4.81 5.43 4.74
CA GLU A 249 -6.04 4.93 5.38
C GLU A 249 -6.99 4.26 4.36
N LYS A 250 -7.13 4.85 3.16
CA LYS A 250 -7.99 4.30 2.10
C LYS A 250 -7.36 3.08 1.44
N LEU A 251 -6.05 3.08 1.22
CA LEU A 251 -5.29 1.91 0.77
C LEU A 251 -5.42 0.74 1.73
N LEU A 252 -5.32 0.99 3.04
CA LEU A 252 -5.45 -0.03 4.07
C LEU A 252 -6.84 -0.66 4.08
N LYS A 253 -7.89 0.13 3.83
CA LYS A 253 -9.26 -0.38 3.64
C LYS A 253 -9.36 -1.30 2.43
N LEU A 254 -8.65 -1.02 1.34
CA LEU A 254 -8.62 -1.92 0.17
C LEU A 254 -7.82 -3.19 0.47
N ASP A 255 -6.65 -3.05 1.12
CA ASP A 255 -5.75 -4.15 1.50
C ASP A 255 -6.43 -5.19 2.39
N VAL A 256 -7.09 -4.74 3.48
CA VAL A 256 -7.82 -5.64 4.39
C VAL A 256 -8.99 -6.35 3.70
N ASN A 257 -9.59 -5.74 2.67
CA ASN A 257 -10.67 -6.34 1.88
C ASN A 257 -10.18 -7.26 0.75
N ALA A 258 -8.87 -7.32 0.49
CA ALA A 258 -8.27 -8.14 -0.55
C ALA A 258 -7.17 -9.02 0.04
N SER A 259 -7.58 -10.14 0.64
CA SER A 259 -6.63 -11.11 1.20
C SER A 259 -5.67 -11.61 0.12
N ARG A 260 -4.40 -11.84 0.49
CA ARG A 260 -3.39 -12.44 -0.41
C ARG A 260 -3.91 -13.68 -1.14
N GLN A 261 -4.48 -14.63 -0.41
CA GLN A 261 -5.00 -15.88 -0.99
C GLN A 261 -6.10 -15.61 -2.03
N GLY A 262 -7.04 -14.71 -1.73
CA GLY A 262 -8.11 -14.35 -2.67
C GLY A 262 -7.60 -13.67 -3.94
N ILE A 263 -6.47 -12.95 -3.87
CA ILE A 263 -5.80 -12.39 -5.05
C ILE A 263 -5.15 -13.51 -5.86
N GLU A 264 -4.35 -14.36 -5.20
CA GLU A 264 -3.64 -15.47 -5.83
C GLU A 264 -4.62 -16.45 -6.52
N ASP A 265 -5.71 -16.84 -5.85
CA ASP A 265 -6.75 -17.73 -6.41
C ASP A 265 -7.42 -17.12 -7.66
N ALA A 266 -7.68 -15.80 -7.65
CA ALA A 266 -8.28 -15.10 -8.79
C ALA A 266 -7.32 -15.07 -10.00
N GLU A 267 -6.03 -14.84 -9.76
CA GLU A 267 -5.00 -14.84 -10.80
C GLU A 267 -4.75 -16.25 -11.38
N GLU A 268 -4.74 -17.28 -10.52
CA GLU A 268 -4.63 -18.69 -10.96
C GLU A 268 -5.82 -19.11 -11.82
N THR A 269 -7.04 -18.77 -11.41
CA THR A 269 -8.28 -19.08 -12.15
C THR A 269 -8.29 -18.43 -13.53
N ALA A 270 -7.87 -17.17 -13.63
CA ALA A 270 -7.76 -16.49 -14.92
C ALA A 270 -6.69 -17.14 -15.83
N THR A 271 -5.56 -17.55 -15.26
CA THR A 271 -4.49 -18.21 -16.01
C THR A 271 -4.95 -19.58 -16.55
N GLN A 272 -5.71 -20.35 -15.77
CA GLN A 272 -6.28 -21.62 -16.20
C GLN A 272 -7.33 -21.45 -17.30
N THR A 273 -8.19 -20.43 -17.18
CA THR A 273 -9.24 -20.14 -18.16
C THR A 273 -8.65 -19.69 -19.50
N CYS A 274 -7.57 -18.88 -19.50
CA CYS A 274 -6.90 -18.44 -20.71
C CYS A 274 -5.90 -19.45 -21.30
N GLY A 275 -5.43 -20.42 -20.51
CA GLY A 275 -4.47 -21.45 -20.93
C GLY A 275 -5.09 -22.77 -21.42
N GLY A 276 -6.42 -22.89 -21.41
CA GLY A 276 -7.15 -24.16 -21.58
C GLY A 276 -7.71 -24.46 -22.98
N THR A 277 -7.51 -23.60 -23.99
CA THR A 277 -8.14 -23.78 -25.32
C THR A 277 -7.28 -24.45 -26.38
N ASP A 278 -6.07 -24.92 -26.06
CA ASP A 278 -5.10 -25.42 -27.07
C ASP A 278 -4.73 -26.91 -26.99
N SER A 279 -5.42 -27.76 -26.21
CA SER A 279 -5.06 -29.19 -26.14
C SER A 279 -6.13 -30.19 -25.64
N THR A 280 -7.40 -30.04 -26.06
CA THR A 280 -8.36 -31.16 -26.00
C THR A 280 -8.96 -31.44 -27.37
N GLU A 281 -8.41 -32.47 -28.00
CA GLU A 281 -8.96 -33.16 -29.17
C GLU A 281 -10.42 -33.61 -28.95
N GLY A 282 -11.24 -33.45 -30.00
CA GLY A 282 -12.15 -34.53 -30.43
C GLY A 282 -13.65 -34.40 -30.16
N LEU A 283 -14.41 -34.42 -31.27
CA LEU A 283 -15.83 -34.72 -31.43
C LEU A 283 -16.83 -33.64 -30.96
N PHE A 284 -17.19 -32.72 -31.86
CA PHE A 284 -18.55 -32.56 -32.42
C PHE A 284 -18.56 -31.28 -33.28
N ASN A 285 -18.44 -31.45 -34.60
CA ASN A 285 -18.68 -30.39 -35.59
C ASN A 285 -20.18 -30.11 -35.65
N MET A 286 -20.57 -28.84 -35.50
CA MET A 286 -21.81 -28.33 -36.05
C MET A 286 -21.50 -26.99 -36.70
N ASP A 287 -21.49 -27.02 -38.03
CA ASP A 287 -21.21 -25.89 -38.92
C ASP A 287 -22.36 -24.88 -38.85
N GLU A 288 -22.10 -23.64 -38.42
CA GLU A 288 -22.86 -22.46 -38.86
C GLU A 288 -21.90 -21.26 -39.00
N ASP A 289 -21.99 -20.62 -40.15
CA ASP A 289 -21.09 -19.63 -40.73
C ASP A 289 -21.20 -18.21 -40.10
N GLU A 290 -20.21 -17.39 -40.47
CA GLU A 290 -20.18 -15.91 -40.51
C GLU A 290 -19.51 -15.12 -39.36
N GLU A 291 -18.24 -14.77 -39.66
CA GLU A 291 -17.63 -13.43 -39.51
C GLU A 291 -17.51 -12.80 -38.11
N THR A 292 -16.35 -12.98 -37.45
CA THR A 292 -15.51 -11.88 -36.88
C THR A 292 -14.27 -12.46 -36.15
N GLU A 293 -13.16 -12.61 -36.88
CA GLU A 293 -11.84 -12.83 -36.27
C GLU A 293 -11.34 -11.54 -35.59
N HIS A 294 -11.74 -11.32 -34.33
CA HIS A 294 -11.04 -10.39 -33.45
C HIS A 294 -9.97 -11.16 -32.65
N GLU A 295 -8.83 -11.45 -33.28
CA GLU A 295 -7.60 -11.78 -32.57
C GLU A 295 -7.14 -10.54 -31.77
N THR A 296 -7.64 -10.37 -30.53
CA THR A 296 -7.06 -9.41 -29.58
C THR A 296 -5.66 -9.87 -29.19
N LYS A 297 -4.64 -9.43 -29.94
CA LYS A 297 -3.25 -9.42 -29.49
C LYS A 297 -3.20 -8.74 -28.11
N ALA A 298 -2.90 -9.51 -27.07
CA ALA A 298 -2.79 -9.00 -25.71
C ALA A 298 -1.71 -7.91 -25.68
N GLY A 299 -2.14 -6.64 -25.62
CA GLY A 299 -1.25 -5.52 -25.47
C GLY A 299 -0.46 -5.63 -24.16
N PRO A 300 0.75 -5.03 -24.08
CA PRO A 300 1.59 -5.04 -22.87
C PRO A 300 0.87 -4.51 -21.62
N GLU A 301 -0.23 -3.78 -21.78
CA GLU A 301 -1.06 -3.24 -20.71
C GLU A 301 -1.85 -4.32 -19.95
N ARG A 302 -2.30 -5.40 -20.62
CA ARG A 302 -3.05 -6.48 -19.95
C ARG A 302 -2.16 -7.30 -18.99
N LEU A 303 -0.85 -7.35 -19.22
CA LEU A 303 0.08 -8.10 -18.36
C LEU A 303 0.25 -7.49 -16.97
N ASP A 304 0.02 -6.17 -16.84
CA ASP A 304 0.17 -5.45 -15.58
C ASP A 304 -1.14 -5.33 -14.79
N GLN A 305 -2.27 -5.69 -15.37
CA GLN A 305 -3.58 -5.57 -14.76
C GLN A 305 -3.84 -6.75 -13.81
N MET A 306 -4.29 -6.45 -12.59
CA MET A 306 -4.79 -7.45 -11.65
C MET A 306 -6.18 -7.91 -12.06
N VAL A 307 -6.41 -9.22 -11.97
CA VAL A 307 -7.72 -9.85 -12.22
C VAL A 307 -8.69 -9.52 -11.09
N HIS A 308 -8.20 -9.52 -9.85
CA HIS A 308 -9.02 -9.22 -8.68
C HIS A 308 -9.33 -7.71 -8.64
N PRO A 309 -10.61 -7.27 -8.71
CA PRO A 309 -10.95 -5.86 -8.93
C PRO A 309 -10.57 -4.94 -7.76
N VAL A 310 -10.55 -5.44 -6.53
CA VAL A 310 -10.05 -4.67 -5.37
C VAL A 310 -8.52 -4.58 -5.39
N ALA A 311 -7.85 -5.63 -5.88
CA ALA A 311 -6.39 -5.65 -5.98
C ALA A 311 -5.92 -4.73 -7.10
N GLU A 312 -6.68 -4.61 -8.19
CA GLU A 312 -6.39 -3.66 -9.26
C GLU A 312 -6.40 -2.22 -8.77
N ARG A 313 -7.46 -1.82 -8.06
CA ARG A 313 -7.53 -0.49 -7.42
C ARG A 313 -6.38 -0.28 -6.45
N LEU A 314 -6.10 -1.28 -5.61
CA LEU A 314 -5.01 -1.22 -4.64
C LEU A 314 -3.64 -1.05 -5.33
N ASP A 315 -3.37 -1.82 -6.38
CA ASP A 315 -2.09 -1.81 -7.10
C ASP A 315 -1.86 -0.48 -7.84
N ILE A 316 -2.89 0.05 -8.51
CA ILE A 316 -2.81 1.37 -9.16
C ILE A 316 -2.45 2.44 -8.11
N LEU A 317 -3.20 2.49 -7.01
CA LEU A 317 -2.98 3.51 -5.98
C LEU A 317 -1.63 3.33 -5.24
N MET A 318 -1.23 2.09 -4.95
CA MET A 318 0.10 1.80 -4.37
C MET A 318 1.22 2.24 -5.31
N SER A 319 1.09 1.96 -6.62
CA SER A 319 2.09 2.38 -7.61
C SER A 319 2.23 3.89 -7.71
N LEU A 320 1.13 4.65 -7.60
CA LEU A 320 1.16 6.11 -7.54
C LEU A 320 1.92 6.62 -6.32
N VAL A 321 1.66 6.04 -5.14
CA VAL A 321 2.35 6.42 -3.89
C VAL A 321 3.85 6.12 -3.98
N LEU A 322 4.23 4.93 -4.46
CA LEU A 322 5.64 4.55 -4.61
C LEU A 322 6.37 5.45 -5.63
N SER A 323 5.71 5.80 -6.74
CA SER A 323 6.24 6.74 -7.73
C SER A 323 6.43 8.14 -7.13
N TYR A 324 5.41 8.65 -6.44
CA TYR A 324 5.49 9.94 -5.74
C TYR A 324 6.64 9.98 -4.74
N MET A 325 6.84 8.93 -3.95
CA MET A 325 7.94 8.86 -3.00
C MET A 325 9.30 8.95 -3.69
N LYS A 326 9.46 8.23 -4.81
CA LYS A 326 10.68 8.30 -5.63
C LYS A 326 10.90 9.72 -6.16
N ASP A 327 9.87 10.35 -6.70
CA ASP A 327 9.94 11.71 -7.28
C ASP A 327 10.26 12.79 -6.24
N VAL A 328 9.73 12.65 -5.02
CA VAL A 328 10.04 13.58 -3.91
C VAL A 328 11.47 13.39 -3.40
N CYS A 329 11.93 12.15 -3.33
CA CYS A 329 13.23 11.81 -2.74
C CYS A 329 14.40 11.97 -3.70
N TYR A 330 14.20 11.80 -5.01
CA TYR A 330 15.27 11.88 -6.00
C TYR A 330 15.25 13.22 -6.74
N VAL A 331 16.35 13.96 -6.65
CA VAL A 331 16.60 15.18 -7.42
C VAL A 331 17.84 14.95 -8.28
N ASP A 332 17.72 15.11 -9.59
CA ASP A 332 18.80 14.85 -10.57
C ASP A 332 19.42 13.44 -10.43
N GLY A 333 18.57 12.43 -10.15
CA GLY A 333 18.97 11.04 -9.99
C GLY A 333 19.68 10.72 -8.67
N LYS A 334 19.81 11.68 -7.75
CA LYS A 334 20.41 11.49 -6.42
C LYS A 334 19.38 11.68 -5.31
N VAL A 335 19.53 10.91 -4.23
CA VAL A 335 18.67 11.02 -3.05
C VAL A 335 18.93 12.35 -2.32
N ASP A 336 17.92 13.20 -2.24
CA ASP A 336 17.87 14.39 -1.39
C ASP A 336 17.58 13.96 0.05
N ASN A 337 18.61 13.99 0.90
CA ASN A 337 18.50 13.57 2.29
C ASN A 337 17.51 14.43 3.10
N GLY A 338 17.35 15.71 2.78
CA GLY A 338 16.46 16.62 3.50
C GLY A 338 15.00 16.25 3.25
N LYS A 339 14.61 16.20 1.97
CA LYS A 339 13.25 15.81 1.56
C LYS A 339 12.90 14.40 1.98
N THR A 340 13.83 13.46 1.84
CA THR A 340 13.62 12.06 2.24
C THR A 340 13.44 11.94 3.76
N LYS A 341 14.19 12.71 4.56
CA LYS A 341 14.01 12.73 6.02
C LYS A 341 12.67 13.29 6.44
N ASP A 342 12.19 14.34 5.78
CA ASP A 342 10.88 14.91 6.10
C ASP A 342 9.75 13.95 5.68
N LEU A 343 9.87 13.30 4.51
CA LEU A 343 8.93 12.26 4.08
C LEU A 343 8.94 11.05 5.03
N TYR A 344 10.12 10.61 5.48
CA TYR A 344 10.25 9.53 6.47
C TYR A 344 9.53 9.85 7.78
N ARG A 345 9.65 11.09 8.28
CA ARG A 345 8.96 11.53 9.50
C ARG A 345 7.45 11.49 9.35
N ASP A 346 6.93 11.90 8.20
CA ASP A 346 5.49 11.83 7.94
C ASP A 346 5.03 10.36 7.90
N LEU A 347 5.75 9.52 7.15
CA LEU A 347 5.38 8.12 6.92
C LEU A 347 5.54 7.23 8.15
N ILE A 348 6.54 7.45 9.02
CA ILE A 348 6.70 6.69 10.26
C ILE A 348 5.57 6.97 11.27
N ASN A 349 5.12 8.23 11.34
CA ASN A 349 3.98 8.60 12.19
C ASN A 349 2.68 7.95 11.68
N ILE A 350 2.48 7.92 10.36
CA ILE A 350 1.34 7.25 9.74
C ILE A 350 1.42 5.73 9.95
N PHE A 351 2.61 5.14 9.82
CA PHE A 351 2.85 3.72 10.07
C PHE A 351 2.46 3.34 11.51
N ASP A 352 2.90 4.10 12.51
CA ASP A 352 2.56 3.87 13.92
C ASP A 352 1.05 3.98 14.20
N LYS A 353 0.38 4.94 13.54
CA LYS A 353 -1.04 5.22 13.75
C LYS A 353 -1.95 4.21 13.05
N LEU A 354 -1.61 3.81 11.82
CA LEU A 354 -2.50 3.03 10.95
C LEU A 354 -2.05 1.58 10.76
N LEU A 355 -0.78 1.34 10.47
CA LEU A 355 -0.31 0.01 10.06
C LEU A 355 0.04 -0.89 11.25
N LEU A 356 0.83 -0.37 12.19
CA LEU A 356 1.29 -1.16 13.34
C LEU A 356 0.14 -1.74 14.19
N PRO A 357 -1.02 -1.04 14.37
CA PRO A 357 -2.18 -1.59 15.07
C PRO A 357 -3.09 -2.47 14.19
N THR A 358 -2.94 -2.43 12.86
CA THR A 358 -3.85 -3.13 11.94
C THR A 358 -3.33 -4.53 11.63
N HIS A 359 -4.16 -5.53 11.94
CA HIS A 359 -3.85 -6.91 11.60
C HIS A 359 -4.14 -7.21 10.12
N ALA A 360 -3.44 -8.19 9.55
CA ALA A 360 -3.68 -8.73 8.21
C ALA A 360 -3.49 -7.77 7.01
N SER A 361 -2.77 -6.65 7.16
CA SER A 361 -2.33 -5.88 5.98
C SER A 361 -1.22 -6.64 5.25
N CYS A 362 -1.34 -6.81 3.93
CA CYS A 362 -0.39 -7.62 3.13
C CYS A 362 0.45 -6.78 2.17
N HIS A 363 0.00 -5.57 1.84
CA HIS A 363 0.56 -4.83 0.72
C HIS A 363 1.01 -3.41 1.12
N VAL A 364 0.23 -2.72 1.95
CA VAL A 364 0.45 -1.28 2.20
C VAL A 364 1.80 -1.02 2.88
N GLN A 365 2.24 -1.90 3.79
CA GLN A 365 3.55 -1.78 4.48
C GLN A 365 4.76 -1.66 3.54
N PHE A 366 4.65 -2.07 2.28
CA PHE A 366 5.75 -1.97 1.32
C PHE A 366 6.16 -0.52 1.02
N PHE A 367 5.34 0.50 1.33
CA PHE A 367 5.80 1.88 1.27
C PHE A 367 6.98 2.12 2.24
N MET A 368 6.92 1.63 3.47
CA MET A 368 8.05 1.78 4.42
C MET A 368 9.26 0.97 3.94
N PHE A 369 9.02 -0.24 3.43
CA PHE A 369 10.08 -1.09 2.88
C PHE A 369 10.85 -0.40 1.76
N TYR A 370 10.11 0.20 0.81
CA TYR A 370 10.67 0.91 -0.33
C TYR A 370 11.42 2.17 0.08
N LEU A 371 10.86 3.00 0.98
CA LEU A 371 11.55 4.20 1.46
C LEU A 371 12.89 3.87 2.14
N CYS A 372 12.90 2.82 2.96
CA CYS A 372 14.10 2.39 3.67
C CYS A 372 15.21 1.92 2.73
N SER A 373 14.87 1.48 1.50
CA SER A 373 15.86 1.04 0.53
C SER A 373 16.65 2.19 -0.10
N PHE A 374 16.19 3.44 0.03
CA PHE A 374 16.86 4.58 -0.60
C PHE A 374 18.21 4.90 0.06
N LYS A 375 18.34 4.65 1.35
CA LYS A 375 19.58 4.82 2.11
C LYS A 375 19.54 4.03 3.42
N LEU A 376 20.65 3.35 3.74
CA LEU A 376 20.80 2.52 4.94
C LEU A 376 20.35 3.21 6.23
N GLY A 377 20.67 4.50 6.41
CA GLY A 377 20.29 5.24 7.61
C GLY A 377 18.77 5.29 7.88
N PHE A 378 17.92 5.20 6.85
CA PHE A 378 16.46 5.12 7.04
C PHE A 378 16.03 3.71 7.47
N ALA A 379 16.68 2.67 6.94
CA ALA A 379 16.47 1.29 7.37
C ALA A 379 16.88 1.10 8.84
N GLU A 380 18.04 1.64 9.24
CA GLU A 380 18.52 1.62 10.62
C GLU A 380 17.59 2.39 11.56
N ALA A 381 17.13 3.60 11.15
CA ALA A 381 16.16 4.36 11.93
C ALA A 381 14.82 3.60 12.09
N PHE A 382 14.36 2.91 11.05
CA PHE A 382 13.13 2.11 11.11
C PHE A 382 13.27 0.91 12.05
N LEU A 383 14.39 0.20 11.99
CA LEU A 383 14.72 -0.89 12.91
C LEU A 383 14.84 -0.39 14.36
N GLU A 384 15.51 0.75 14.60
CA GLU A 384 15.62 1.36 15.92
C GLU A 384 14.24 1.77 16.48
N HIS A 385 13.38 2.31 15.63
CA HIS A 385 12.01 2.69 16.01
C HIS A 385 11.18 1.47 16.43
N LEU A 386 11.16 0.41 15.61
CA LEU A 386 10.47 -0.84 15.94
C LEU A 386 11.07 -1.51 17.19
N TRP A 387 12.39 -1.48 17.32
CA TRP A 387 13.09 -2.02 18.48
C TRP A 387 12.64 -1.34 19.78
N LYS A 388 12.54 0.00 19.78
CA LYS A 388 12.02 0.77 20.92
C LYS A 388 10.59 0.36 21.27
N LYS A 389 9.72 0.13 20.28
CA LYS A 389 8.36 -0.35 20.51
C LYS A 389 8.34 -1.73 21.16
N LEU A 390 9.14 -2.68 20.64
CA LEU A 390 9.20 -4.06 21.14
C LEU A 390 9.68 -4.13 22.61
N GLN A 391 10.75 -3.41 22.95
CA GLN A 391 11.37 -3.53 24.28
C GLN A 391 10.62 -2.77 25.38
N ASP A 392 9.90 -1.70 25.04
CA ASP A 392 9.22 -0.82 26.00
C ASP A 392 7.95 -1.48 26.57
N PRO A 393 7.92 -1.81 27.88
CA PRO A 393 6.76 -2.44 28.51
C PRO A 393 5.52 -1.55 28.58
N SER A 394 5.64 -0.24 28.36
CA SER A 394 4.49 0.69 28.34
C SER A 394 3.63 0.53 27.09
N ASN A 395 4.18 -0.04 26.01
CA ASN A 395 3.42 -0.36 24.80
C ASN A 395 2.54 -1.60 25.01
N PRO A 396 1.30 -1.63 24.49
CA PRO A 396 0.45 -2.82 24.51
C PRO A 396 1.14 -4.03 23.89
N ALA A 397 0.95 -5.22 24.47
CA ALA A 397 1.59 -6.45 24.01
C ALA A 397 1.38 -6.74 22.52
N ILE A 398 0.23 -6.38 21.96
CA ILE A 398 -0.07 -6.56 20.53
C ILE A 398 0.83 -5.71 19.63
N ILE A 399 1.11 -4.46 20.02
CA ILE A 399 2.00 -3.54 19.30
C ILE A 399 3.45 -4.02 19.39
N ARG A 400 3.85 -4.51 20.56
CA ARG A 400 5.18 -5.08 20.78
C ARG A 400 5.40 -6.31 19.89
N GLN A 401 4.43 -7.21 19.83
CA GLN A 401 4.46 -8.39 18.95
C GLN A 401 4.47 -7.99 17.46
N ALA A 402 3.62 -7.05 17.05
CA ALA A 402 3.64 -6.54 15.68
C ALA A 402 5.01 -5.96 15.31
N ALA A 403 5.63 -5.18 16.20
CA ALA A 403 6.98 -4.65 15.99
C ALA A 403 8.03 -5.77 15.82
N GLY A 404 7.97 -6.82 16.64
CA GLY A 404 8.82 -8.00 16.48
C GLY A 404 8.66 -8.68 15.11
N ASN A 405 7.42 -8.85 14.66
CA ASN A 405 7.11 -9.43 13.35
C ASN A 405 7.64 -8.57 12.19
N TYR A 406 7.49 -7.24 12.27
CA TYR A 406 8.07 -6.31 11.30
C TYR A 406 9.60 -6.38 11.29
N ILE A 407 10.27 -6.40 12.45
CA ILE A 407 11.73 -6.53 12.52
C ILE A 407 12.20 -7.82 11.84
N GLY A 408 11.64 -8.97 12.24
CA GLY A 408 12.05 -10.27 11.71
C GLY A 408 11.83 -10.37 10.20
N SER A 409 10.66 -9.94 9.73
CA SER A 409 10.34 -9.97 8.30
C SER A 409 11.21 -8.98 7.50
N PHE A 410 11.48 -7.79 8.03
CA PHE A 410 12.33 -6.79 7.37
C PHE A 410 13.78 -7.28 7.22
N LEU A 411 14.38 -7.79 8.30
CA LEU A 411 15.76 -8.31 8.28
C LEU A 411 15.90 -9.53 7.34
N ALA A 412 14.91 -10.40 7.30
CA ALA A 412 14.90 -11.56 6.40
C ALA A 412 14.78 -11.16 4.92
N ARG A 413 13.93 -10.17 4.59
CA ARG A 413 13.52 -9.88 3.20
C ARG A 413 14.20 -8.69 2.56
N ALA A 414 14.78 -7.77 3.30
CA ALA A 414 15.40 -6.56 2.75
C ALA A 414 16.81 -6.82 2.22
N LYS A 415 16.96 -6.99 0.90
CA LYS A 415 18.26 -7.27 0.26
C LYS A 415 19.29 -6.15 0.47
N PHE A 416 18.82 -4.91 0.63
CA PHE A 416 19.65 -3.71 0.80
C PHE A 416 20.26 -3.55 2.21
N ILE A 417 19.87 -4.37 3.19
CA ILE A 417 20.45 -4.32 4.54
C ILE A 417 21.75 -5.13 4.54
N PRO A 418 22.90 -4.53 4.91
CA PRO A 418 24.16 -5.25 4.99
C PRO A 418 24.17 -6.22 6.17
N LEU A 419 24.91 -7.31 6.03
CA LEU A 419 24.96 -8.39 7.03
C LEU A 419 25.41 -7.91 8.42
N ILE A 420 26.24 -6.86 8.50
CA ILE A 420 26.67 -6.28 9.78
C ILE A 420 25.50 -5.67 10.57
N THR A 421 24.57 -5.02 9.88
CA THR A 421 23.35 -4.48 10.50
C THR A 421 22.43 -5.62 10.93
N VAL A 422 22.33 -6.69 10.13
CA VAL A 422 21.57 -7.91 10.51
C VAL A 422 22.14 -8.54 11.79
N LYS A 423 23.47 -8.74 11.86
CA LYS A 423 24.14 -9.27 13.06
C LYS A 423 23.89 -8.37 14.28
N SER A 424 24.06 -7.07 14.12
CA SER A 424 23.81 -6.10 15.21
C SER A 424 22.37 -6.18 15.74
N CYS A 425 21.38 -6.35 14.86
CA CYS A 425 19.99 -6.50 15.27
C CYS A 425 19.71 -7.84 15.95
N LEU A 426 20.31 -8.93 15.45
CA LEU A 426 20.23 -10.24 16.10
C LEU A 426 20.85 -10.21 17.50
N ASP A 427 21.99 -9.55 17.66
CA ASP A 427 22.66 -9.40 18.97
C ASP A 427 21.76 -8.67 19.97
N LEU A 428 21.08 -7.60 19.54
CA LEU A 428 20.11 -6.87 20.37
C LEU A 428 18.92 -7.75 20.77
N LEU A 429 18.28 -8.42 19.79
CA LEU A 429 17.13 -9.28 20.03
C LEU A 429 17.47 -10.45 20.96
N VAL A 430 18.56 -11.17 20.68
CA VAL A 430 19.00 -12.34 21.44
C VAL A 430 19.43 -11.95 22.85
N ASN A 431 20.17 -10.85 23.02
CA ASN A 431 20.51 -10.35 24.34
C ASN A 431 19.26 -10.01 25.17
N TRP A 432 18.27 -9.37 24.55
CA TRP A 432 16.99 -9.10 25.22
C TRP A 432 16.22 -10.37 25.58
N LEU A 433 16.23 -11.40 24.73
CA LEU A 433 15.66 -12.70 25.06
C LEU A 433 16.33 -13.33 26.28
N HIS A 434 17.67 -13.28 26.37
CA HIS A 434 18.41 -13.79 27.53
C HIS A 434 18.11 -13.00 28.81
N ILE A 435 18.01 -11.67 28.73
CA ILE A 435 17.60 -10.82 29.86
C ILE A 435 16.15 -11.14 30.28
N TYR A 436 15.26 -11.34 29.32
CA TYR A 436 13.88 -11.73 29.60
C TYR A 436 13.83 -13.05 30.37
N LEU A 437 14.59 -14.07 29.93
CA LEU A 437 14.69 -15.36 30.61
C LEU A 437 15.25 -15.22 32.04
N ASN A 438 16.34 -14.46 32.23
CA ASN A 438 16.90 -14.18 33.56
C ASN A 438 15.83 -13.64 34.54
N ASN A 439 14.92 -12.79 34.05
CA ASN A 439 13.86 -12.20 34.85
C ASN A 439 12.69 -13.16 35.12
N GLN A 440 12.52 -14.22 34.33
CA GLN A 440 11.47 -15.24 34.52
C GLN A 440 11.97 -16.46 35.32
N ASP A 441 13.27 -16.81 35.25
CA ASP A 441 13.84 -18.02 35.88
C ASP A 441 13.63 -18.10 37.41
N SER A 442 13.33 -16.98 38.07
CA SER A 442 13.04 -16.91 39.52
C SER A 442 11.54 -16.82 39.86
N GLY A 443 10.64 -16.75 38.87
CA GLY A 443 9.23 -16.43 39.07
C GLY A 443 8.30 -17.65 38.93
N THR A 444 7.15 -17.61 39.61
CA THR A 444 6.04 -18.57 39.46
C THR A 444 5.39 -18.57 38.07
N LYS A 445 5.86 -17.69 37.18
CA LYS A 445 5.37 -17.43 35.83
C LYS A 445 6.24 -18.05 34.72
N ALA A 446 7.21 -18.88 35.05
CA ALA A 446 8.07 -19.56 34.07
C ALA A 446 7.35 -20.77 33.43
N PHE A 447 6.27 -20.52 32.69
CA PHE A 447 5.54 -21.55 31.96
C PHE A 447 5.07 -21.04 30.58
N CYS A 448 4.69 -21.96 29.71
CA CYS A 448 4.29 -21.64 28.35
C CYS A 448 2.90 -20.96 28.32
N ASP A 449 2.86 -19.64 28.13
CA ASP A 449 1.63 -18.83 28.05
C ASP A 449 1.80 -17.61 27.11
N VAL A 450 1.04 -17.59 26.02
CA VAL A 450 1.09 -16.54 25.00
C VAL A 450 0.57 -15.20 25.52
N ALA A 451 -0.45 -15.21 26.37
CA ALA A 451 -1.03 -13.97 26.89
C ALA A 451 -0.01 -13.20 27.76
N LEU A 452 0.86 -13.93 28.44
CA LEU A 452 1.89 -13.36 29.30
C LEU A 452 3.21 -13.08 28.55
N HIS A 453 3.62 -13.98 27.67
CA HIS A 453 4.93 -13.97 27.03
C HIS A 453 4.90 -13.67 25.53
N GLY A 454 3.77 -13.17 25.00
CA GLY A 454 3.60 -12.85 23.58
C GLY A 454 4.79 -12.10 22.94
N PRO A 455 5.26 -10.96 23.50
CA PRO A 455 6.42 -10.24 22.98
C PRO A 455 7.72 -11.07 22.97
N PHE A 456 7.91 -11.97 23.95
CA PHE A 456 9.05 -12.89 23.99
C PHE A 456 8.98 -13.87 22.82
N TYR A 457 7.82 -14.49 22.59
CA TYR A 457 7.63 -15.41 21.48
C TYR A 457 7.75 -14.75 20.11
N SER A 458 7.22 -13.54 19.94
CA SER A 458 7.39 -12.77 18.70
C SER A 458 8.87 -12.43 18.44
N ALA A 459 9.63 -12.05 19.47
CA ALA A 459 11.07 -11.84 19.35
C ALA A 459 11.83 -13.14 19.00
N CYS A 460 11.47 -14.28 19.62
CA CYS A 460 12.01 -15.59 19.22
C CYS A 460 11.71 -15.90 17.76
N GLN A 461 10.46 -15.70 17.32
CA GLN A 461 10.07 -15.94 15.93
C GLN A 461 10.83 -15.02 14.96
N ALA A 462 11.03 -13.74 15.30
CA ALA A 462 11.81 -12.81 14.50
C ALA A 462 13.28 -13.27 14.34
N VAL A 463 13.89 -13.74 15.43
CA VAL A 463 15.26 -14.29 15.42
C VAL A 463 15.33 -15.56 14.58
N PHE A 464 14.42 -16.52 14.80
CA PHE A 464 14.41 -17.78 14.05
C PHE A 464 14.19 -17.54 12.56
N TYR A 465 13.23 -16.69 12.20
CA TYR A 465 12.93 -16.35 10.81
C TYR A 465 14.10 -15.64 10.12
N THR A 466 14.70 -14.65 10.78
CA THR A 466 15.88 -13.95 10.26
C THR A 466 17.05 -14.91 10.06
N PHE A 467 17.30 -15.78 11.04
CA PHE A 467 18.34 -16.80 10.94
C PHE A 467 18.10 -17.75 9.76
N VAL A 468 16.88 -18.28 9.62
CA VAL A 468 16.50 -19.18 8.52
C VAL A 468 16.79 -18.53 7.16
N PHE A 469 16.46 -17.25 6.96
CA PHE A 469 16.73 -16.54 5.69
C PHE A 469 18.18 -16.12 5.49
N ARG A 470 18.95 -15.89 6.56
CA ARG A 470 20.30 -15.29 6.49
C ARG A 470 21.43 -16.26 6.84
N HIS A 471 21.14 -17.51 7.21
CA HIS A 471 22.16 -18.47 7.66
C HIS A 471 23.28 -18.67 6.62
N LYS A 472 22.94 -18.82 5.33
CA LYS A 472 23.95 -18.96 4.25
C LYS A 472 24.90 -17.77 4.23
N GLN A 473 24.38 -16.54 4.36
CA GLN A 473 25.20 -15.32 4.41
C GLN A 473 26.01 -15.21 5.71
N LEU A 474 25.43 -15.58 6.85
CA LEU A 474 26.11 -15.58 8.16
C LEU A 474 27.28 -16.57 8.22
N LEU A 475 27.19 -17.68 7.47
CA LEU A 475 28.20 -18.73 7.38
C LEU A 475 29.12 -18.57 6.16
N SER A 476 28.76 -17.72 5.20
CA SER A 476 29.58 -17.44 4.02
C SER A 476 30.86 -16.67 4.37
N GLY A 477 31.92 -16.89 3.60
CA GLY A 477 33.25 -16.31 3.86
C GLY A 477 34.10 -17.21 4.75
N ASN A 478 34.05 -16.98 6.07
CA ASN A 478 34.78 -17.79 7.06
C ASN A 478 33.80 -18.60 7.91
N LEU A 479 33.61 -19.86 7.54
CA LEU A 479 32.70 -20.78 8.23
C LEU A 479 32.98 -20.86 9.73
N LYS A 480 34.25 -20.84 10.14
CA LYS A 480 34.65 -20.92 11.55
C LYS A 480 34.20 -19.70 12.34
N GLU A 481 34.43 -18.50 11.81
CA GLU A 481 33.98 -17.25 12.45
C GLU A 481 32.45 -17.14 12.46
N GLY A 482 31.79 -17.55 11.37
CA GLY A 482 30.34 -17.61 11.30
C GLY A 482 29.73 -18.55 12.35
N LEU A 483 30.29 -19.76 12.50
CA LEU A 483 29.86 -20.71 13.53
C LEU A 483 30.15 -20.20 14.94
N GLN A 484 31.32 -19.61 15.19
CA GLN A 484 31.65 -19.00 16.49
C GLN A 484 30.65 -17.90 16.87
N TYR A 485 30.25 -17.06 15.89
CA TYR A 485 29.22 -16.05 16.09
C TYR A 485 27.85 -16.68 16.40
N LEU A 486 27.42 -17.71 15.67
CA LEU A 486 26.13 -18.36 15.95
C LEU A 486 26.11 -19.09 17.29
N GLN A 487 27.23 -19.68 17.70
CA GLN A 487 27.39 -20.28 19.03
C GLN A 487 27.30 -19.23 20.14
N SER A 488 27.83 -18.02 19.93
CA SER A 488 27.75 -16.95 20.94
C SER A 488 26.33 -16.44 21.19
N LEU A 489 25.41 -16.62 20.23
CA LEU A 489 23.99 -16.31 20.41
C LEU A 489 23.30 -17.24 21.42
N ASN A 490 23.87 -18.42 21.70
CA ASN A 490 23.37 -19.39 22.67
C ASN A 490 21.88 -19.74 22.47
N PHE A 491 21.54 -20.19 21.26
CA PHE A 491 20.17 -20.62 20.94
C PHE A 491 19.69 -21.78 21.81
N GLU A 492 20.59 -22.64 22.28
CA GLU A 492 20.28 -23.78 23.15
C GLU A 492 19.51 -23.33 24.40
N ARG A 493 20.00 -22.29 25.09
CA ARG A 493 19.32 -21.74 26.27
C ARG A 493 17.90 -21.25 25.96
N ILE A 494 17.69 -20.64 24.79
CA ILE A 494 16.38 -20.09 24.40
C ILE A 494 15.39 -21.23 24.14
N VAL A 495 15.77 -22.24 23.35
CA VAL A 495 14.86 -23.32 22.96
C VAL A 495 14.61 -24.33 24.09
N MET A 496 15.58 -24.52 25.00
CA MET A 496 15.46 -25.40 26.18
C MET A 496 14.79 -24.72 27.38
N SER A 497 14.43 -23.43 27.27
CA SER A 497 13.75 -22.70 28.35
C SER A 497 12.36 -23.27 28.66
N GLN A 498 11.88 -23.07 29.90
CA GLN A 498 10.54 -23.49 30.32
C GLN A 498 9.40 -22.80 29.55
N LEU A 499 9.69 -21.65 28.92
CA LEU A 499 8.74 -20.93 28.08
C LEU A 499 8.46 -21.66 26.75
N ASN A 500 9.34 -22.58 26.33
CA ASN A 500 9.17 -23.46 25.17
C ASN A 500 8.71 -22.73 23.88
N PRO A 501 9.54 -21.82 23.33
CA PRO A 501 9.18 -21.05 22.14
C PRO A 501 8.90 -21.93 20.91
N LEU A 502 9.50 -23.12 20.82
CA LEU A 502 9.27 -24.06 19.71
C LEU A 502 7.84 -24.60 19.65
N LYS A 503 7.08 -24.54 20.76
CA LYS A 503 5.66 -24.91 20.79
C LYS A 503 4.74 -23.82 20.21
N ILE A 504 5.22 -22.57 20.22
CA ILE A 504 4.38 -21.38 20.04
C ILE A 504 4.70 -20.67 18.72
N CYS A 505 5.97 -20.61 18.33
CA CYS A 505 6.38 -20.07 17.03
C CYS A 505 5.79 -20.88 15.86
N LEU A 506 5.68 -20.25 14.69
CA LEU A 506 5.11 -20.90 13.50
C LEU A 506 5.84 -22.23 13.16
N PRO A 507 5.13 -23.36 12.99
CA PRO A 507 5.74 -24.67 12.78
C PRO A 507 6.69 -24.74 11.58
N SER A 508 6.38 -24.07 10.48
CA SER A 508 7.26 -24.00 9.30
C SER A 508 8.63 -23.41 9.67
N VAL A 509 8.64 -22.25 10.34
CA VAL A 509 9.86 -21.58 10.80
C VAL A 509 10.63 -22.43 11.80
N VAL A 510 9.93 -23.07 12.74
CA VAL A 510 10.53 -23.99 13.72
C VAL A 510 11.23 -25.17 13.04
N ASN A 511 10.59 -25.77 12.04
CA ASN A 511 11.16 -26.91 11.31
C ASN A 511 12.42 -26.51 10.53
N PHE A 512 12.41 -25.37 9.82
CA PHE A 512 13.61 -24.88 9.13
C PHE A 512 14.72 -24.49 10.11
N PHE A 513 14.36 -23.85 11.21
CA PHE A 513 15.31 -23.52 12.27
C PHE A 513 15.97 -24.79 12.83
N ALA A 514 15.17 -25.82 13.16
CA ALA A 514 15.65 -27.11 13.67
C ALA A 514 16.53 -27.83 12.65
N ALA A 515 16.16 -27.82 11.37
CA ALA A 515 16.94 -28.40 10.29
C ALA A 515 18.33 -27.73 10.20
N ILE A 516 18.36 -26.40 10.08
CA ILE A 516 19.60 -25.63 9.91
C ILE A 516 20.49 -25.76 11.17
N THR A 517 19.92 -25.60 12.36
CA THR A 517 20.70 -25.71 13.61
C THR A 517 21.27 -27.11 13.83
N ASN A 518 20.55 -28.16 13.42
CA ASN A 518 21.07 -29.53 13.46
C ASN A 518 22.18 -29.74 12.42
N LYS A 519 22.02 -29.26 11.17
CA LYS A 519 23.03 -29.36 10.11
C LYS A 519 24.37 -28.76 10.53
N TYR A 520 24.34 -27.62 11.21
CA TYR A 520 25.55 -26.93 11.67
C TYR A 520 25.94 -27.25 13.12
N GLN A 521 25.33 -28.28 13.73
CA GLN A 521 25.61 -28.73 15.11
C GLN A 521 25.55 -27.60 16.16
N LEU A 522 24.61 -26.67 15.99
CA LEU A 522 24.39 -25.56 16.91
C LEU A 522 23.47 -25.97 18.07
N VAL A 523 22.34 -26.60 17.75
CA VAL A 523 21.34 -27.06 18.73
C VAL A 523 20.55 -28.24 18.16
N PHE A 524 20.23 -29.22 19.00
CA PHE A 524 19.34 -30.33 18.64
C PHE A 524 17.92 -30.07 19.17
N CYS A 525 16.96 -29.79 18.28
CA CYS A 525 15.60 -29.38 18.65
C CYS A 525 14.54 -30.49 18.55
N TYR A 526 14.83 -31.58 17.84
CA TYR A 526 13.80 -32.55 17.41
C TYR A 526 13.07 -33.26 18.56
N THR A 527 13.77 -33.58 19.66
CA THR A 527 13.14 -34.18 20.85
C THR A 527 12.11 -33.25 21.50
N ILE A 528 12.37 -31.95 21.51
CA ILE A 528 11.45 -30.93 22.03
C ILE A 528 10.23 -30.80 21.11
N ILE A 529 10.47 -30.72 19.80
CA ILE A 529 9.41 -30.62 18.78
C ILE A 529 8.49 -31.84 18.83
N GLU A 530 9.06 -33.04 18.89
CA GLU A 530 8.29 -34.27 18.99
C GLU A 530 7.48 -34.34 20.29
N ARG A 531 8.07 -33.95 21.42
CA ARG A 531 7.35 -33.81 22.70
C ARG A 531 6.19 -32.82 22.59
N ASN A 532 6.40 -31.69 21.93
CA ASN A 532 5.35 -30.68 21.72
C ASN A 532 4.19 -31.23 20.88
N ASN A 533 4.51 -31.93 19.79
CA ASN A 533 3.51 -32.54 18.91
C ASN A 533 2.68 -33.60 19.64
N ARG A 534 3.30 -34.42 20.50
CA ARG A 534 2.60 -35.41 21.34
C ARG A 534 1.68 -34.78 22.39
N GLN A 535 1.98 -33.54 22.82
CA GLN A 535 1.18 -32.80 23.80
C GLN A 535 0.08 -31.92 23.16
N MET A 536 0.09 -31.72 21.84
CA MET A 536 -0.95 -30.95 21.16
C MET A 536 -2.20 -31.81 21.01
N LEU A 537 -3.28 -31.40 21.69
CA LEU A 537 -4.62 -31.89 21.43
C LEU A 537 -5.25 -31.02 20.32
N PRO A 538 -5.79 -31.61 19.24
CA PRO A 538 -6.51 -30.84 18.24
C PRO A 538 -7.73 -30.16 18.89
N VAL A 539 -7.74 -28.82 18.94
CA VAL A 539 -8.88 -28.06 19.43
C VAL A 539 -9.86 -27.84 18.27
N ILE A 540 -11.02 -28.50 18.34
CA ILE A 540 -12.14 -28.28 17.42
C ILE A 540 -13.01 -27.17 18.01
N ARG A 541 -13.16 -26.04 17.32
CA ARG A 541 -14.16 -25.01 17.65
C ARG A 541 -15.34 -25.15 16.70
N SER A 542 -16.50 -25.51 17.22
CA SER A 542 -17.76 -25.44 16.48
C SER A 542 -18.15 -23.98 16.30
N THR A 543 -18.15 -23.49 15.06
CA THR A 543 -18.78 -22.20 14.74
C THR A 543 -20.29 -22.38 14.73
N ALA A 544 -21.05 -21.29 14.90
CA ALA A 544 -22.52 -21.29 14.99
C ALA A 544 -23.27 -21.77 13.72
N GLY A 545 -22.56 -22.37 12.75
CA GLY A 545 -23.08 -22.91 11.49
C GLY A 545 -22.86 -24.41 11.28
N GLY A 546 -22.43 -25.18 12.29
CA GLY A 546 -22.31 -26.64 12.18
C GLY A 546 -21.07 -27.17 11.47
N ASP A 547 -20.31 -26.32 10.77
CA ASP A 547 -19.02 -26.70 10.20
C ASP A 547 -17.93 -26.72 11.28
N SER A 548 -17.41 -27.93 11.54
CA SER A 548 -16.23 -28.16 12.36
C SER A 548 -14.98 -27.87 11.55
N VAL A 549 -14.40 -26.68 11.69
CA VAL A 549 -13.10 -26.36 11.13
C VAL A 549 -12.04 -26.63 12.21
N GLN A 550 -11.06 -27.48 11.91
CA GLN A 550 -9.81 -27.53 12.68
C GLN A 550 -9.09 -26.19 12.48
N ILE A 551 -9.24 -25.29 13.44
CA ILE A 551 -8.54 -24.02 13.41
C ILE A 551 -7.12 -24.30 13.92
N CYS A 552 -6.22 -24.65 13.00
CA CYS A 552 -4.77 -24.62 13.23
C CYS A 552 -4.27 -23.17 13.26
N THR A 553 -4.90 -22.29 14.05
CA THR A 553 -4.40 -20.94 14.28
C THR A 553 -3.17 -21.05 15.17
N ASN A 554 -2.04 -20.60 14.65
CA ASN A 554 -0.86 -20.33 15.46
C ASN A 554 -1.29 -19.51 16.69
N PRO A 555 -0.96 -19.92 17.92
CA PRO A 555 -1.33 -19.20 19.14
C PRO A 555 -0.92 -17.71 19.14
N LEU A 556 0.17 -17.37 18.43
CA LEU A 556 0.65 -16.00 18.25
C LEU A 556 -0.11 -15.18 17.20
N ASP A 557 -0.97 -15.83 16.40
CA ASP A 557 -1.57 -15.26 15.19
C ASP A 557 -0.50 -14.61 14.30
N THR A 558 0.66 -15.28 14.13
CA THR A 558 1.80 -14.60 13.54
C THR A 558 1.62 -14.33 12.05
N PHE A 559 1.89 -13.11 11.65
CA PHE A 559 1.98 -12.67 10.25
C PHE A 559 3.40 -12.23 9.92
N PHE A 560 3.82 -12.43 8.67
CA PHE A 560 5.09 -11.90 8.14
C PHE A 560 4.79 -10.75 7.18
N PRO A 561 4.87 -9.48 7.64
CA PRO A 561 4.38 -8.35 6.86
C PRO A 561 5.10 -8.14 5.52
N PHE A 562 6.34 -8.60 5.35
CA PHE A 562 7.05 -8.48 4.07
C PHE A 562 7.11 -9.80 3.30
N ASP A 563 6.11 -10.68 3.44
CA ASP A 563 5.92 -11.78 2.48
C ASP A 563 5.73 -11.26 1.04
N PRO A 564 6.05 -12.05 -0.01
CA PRO A 564 6.26 -11.53 -1.36
C PRO A 564 5.11 -10.67 -1.90
N CYS A 565 5.38 -9.53 -2.51
CA CYS A 565 4.33 -8.67 -3.06
C CYS A 565 3.63 -9.36 -4.26
N VAL A 566 2.30 -9.47 -4.21
CA VAL A 566 1.49 -10.09 -5.29
C VAL A 566 0.93 -9.08 -6.30
N LEU A 567 1.03 -7.78 -6.00
CA LEU A 567 0.50 -6.71 -6.85
C LEU A 567 1.42 -6.45 -8.05
N LYS A 568 0.93 -6.64 -9.27
CA LYS A 568 1.75 -6.68 -10.51
C LYS A 568 2.56 -5.42 -10.77
N ARG A 569 1.97 -4.22 -10.66
CA ARG A 569 2.68 -2.94 -10.91
C ARG A 569 3.60 -2.58 -9.76
N SER A 570 3.10 -2.67 -8.53
CA SER A 570 3.83 -2.30 -7.32
C SER A 570 5.03 -3.22 -7.08
N LYS A 571 4.90 -4.51 -7.41
CA LYS A 571 5.97 -5.50 -7.32
C LYS A 571 7.22 -5.09 -8.11
N LYS A 572 7.08 -4.38 -9.24
CA LYS A 572 8.23 -3.89 -10.04
C LYS A 572 9.15 -2.93 -9.27
N PHE A 573 8.61 -2.22 -8.28
CA PHE A 573 9.41 -1.35 -7.40
C PHE A 573 10.12 -2.15 -6.29
N ILE A 574 9.54 -3.28 -5.89
CA ILE A 574 9.96 -4.06 -4.73
C ILE A 574 10.94 -5.17 -5.11
N ASP A 575 10.70 -5.91 -6.19
CA ASP A 575 11.54 -7.05 -6.61
C ASP A 575 13.06 -6.74 -6.64
N PRO A 576 13.54 -5.59 -7.15
CA PRO A 576 14.97 -5.30 -7.19
C PRO A 576 15.64 -5.21 -5.82
N ILE A 577 14.87 -4.83 -4.79
CA ILE A 577 15.33 -4.59 -3.42
C ILE A 577 14.92 -5.71 -2.45
N TYR A 578 14.24 -6.74 -2.96
CA TYR A 578 13.65 -7.81 -2.18
C TYR A 578 14.49 -9.10 -2.24
N GLN A 579 14.64 -9.77 -1.11
CA GLN A 579 15.23 -11.10 -1.01
C GLN A 579 14.11 -12.14 -1.07
N VAL A 580 14.07 -12.84 -2.21
CA VAL A 580 13.19 -14.00 -2.41
C VAL A 580 13.78 -15.19 -1.65
N TRP A 581 12.91 -16.08 -1.19
CA TRP A 581 13.36 -17.35 -0.64
C TRP A 581 14.00 -18.21 -1.73
N GLU A 582 15.18 -18.75 -1.46
CA GLU A 582 15.86 -19.70 -2.33
C GLU A 582 15.60 -21.10 -1.77
N ASP A 583 14.86 -21.93 -2.51
CA ASP A 583 14.59 -23.30 -2.09
C ASP A 583 15.90 -24.06 -1.84
N MET A 584 15.91 -24.81 -0.73
CA MET A 584 17.02 -25.69 -0.43
C MET A 584 17.11 -26.72 -1.55
N SER A 585 18.31 -26.90 -2.13
CA SER A 585 18.47 -27.83 -3.24
C SER A 585 18.03 -29.24 -2.82
N ALA A 586 17.58 -30.06 -3.77
CA ALA A 586 17.22 -31.46 -3.48
C ALA A 586 18.39 -32.22 -2.80
N GLU A 587 19.63 -31.81 -3.08
CA GLU A 587 20.85 -32.30 -2.44
C GLU A 587 20.93 -31.89 -0.96
N GLU A 588 20.65 -30.61 -0.65
CA GLU A 588 20.53 -30.13 0.74
C GLU A 588 19.40 -30.89 1.46
N LEU A 589 18.24 -31.08 0.82
CA LEU A 589 17.10 -31.87 1.35
C LEU A 589 17.43 -33.35 1.56
N GLN A 590 18.30 -33.95 0.75
CA GLN A 590 18.79 -35.33 0.94
C GLN A 590 19.83 -35.43 2.05
N GLU A 591 20.67 -34.40 2.27
CA GLU A 591 21.54 -34.34 3.45
C GLU A 591 20.74 -34.32 4.75
N PHE A 592 19.55 -33.71 4.78
CA PHE A 592 18.65 -33.76 5.94
C PHE A 592 18.04 -35.14 6.23
N LYS A 593 18.15 -36.10 5.29
CA LYS A 593 17.58 -37.45 5.43
C LYS A 593 18.59 -38.54 5.83
N LYS A 594 19.90 -38.28 5.79
CA LYS A 594 20.90 -39.32 6.11
C LYS A 594 21.36 -39.20 7.58
N PRO A 595 21.11 -40.22 8.43
CA PRO A 595 21.79 -40.28 9.71
C PRO A 595 23.29 -40.40 9.47
N MET A 596 24.07 -39.58 10.17
CA MET A 596 25.52 -39.59 10.14
C MET A 596 26.00 -40.98 10.57
N LYS A 597 26.47 -41.80 9.61
CA LYS A 597 27.18 -43.05 9.92
C LYS A 597 28.43 -42.66 10.70
N LYS A 598 28.41 -42.82 12.03
CA LYS A 598 29.65 -42.97 12.78
C LYS A 598 30.20 -44.34 12.41
N ASP A 599 31.35 -44.35 11.77
CA ASP A 599 32.27 -45.48 11.81
C ASP A 599 32.65 -45.68 13.29
N ILE A 600 31.87 -46.51 13.97
CA ILE A 600 32.24 -47.03 15.28
C ILE A 600 33.07 -48.28 14.97
N VAL A 601 34.37 -48.11 15.19
CA VAL A 601 35.37 -49.17 15.26
C VAL A 601 34.83 -50.29 16.15
N GLU A 602 34.85 -51.49 15.59
CA GLU A 602 34.64 -52.75 16.30
C GLU A 602 35.57 -52.79 17.51
N ASP A 603 35.00 -52.79 18.72
CA ASP A 603 35.67 -53.36 19.88
C ASP A 603 34.60 -54.08 20.72
N GLU A 604 35.01 -55.29 21.09
CA GLU A 604 34.26 -56.40 21.65
C GLU A 604 33.75 -56.10 23.07
N ASP A 605 32.77 -56.92 23.48
CA ASP A 605 32.39 -57.21 24.88
C ASP A 605 31.63 -56.13 25.67
N ASP A 606 30.31 -56.31 25.81
CA ASP A 606 29.76 -56.60 27.14
C ASP A 606 28.27 -57.01 27.10
N ASP A 607 28.02 -58.16 27.71
CA ASP A 607 26.75 -58.78 28.03
C ASP A 607 25.87 -57.90 28.94
N PHE A 608 24.60 -58.34 29.11
CA PHE A 608 23.76 -58.16 30.31
C PHE A 608 22.56 -57.17 30.22
N LEU A 609 21.41 -57.67 29.72
CA LEU A 609 20.17 -57.93 30.51
C LEU A 609 18.93 -58.08 29.62
N LYS A 610 18.42 -59.32 29.56
CA LYS A 610 17.01 -59.62 29.26
C LYS A 610 16.18 -59.44 30.54
N GLY A 611 15.06 -58.73 30.46
CA GLY A 611 14.14 -58.57 31.58
C GLY A 611 12.80 -57.94 31.17
N GLU A 612 11.88 -58.81 30.73
CA GLU A 612 10.43 -58.79 30.95
C GLU A 612 9.59 -57.52 30.64
N VAL A 613 8.70 -57.68 29.66
CA VAL A 613 7.52 -56.84 29.39
C VAL A 613 6.31 -57.42 30.13
N PRO A 614 5.50 -56.62 30.87
CA PRO A 614 4.15 -57.01 31.24
C PRO A 614 3.16 -56.55 30.17
N GLN A 615 2.41 -57.52 29.64
CA GLN A 615 1.24 -57.38 28.79
C GLN A 615 0.15 -56.55 29.51
N ASN A 616 -0.54 -55.69 28.76
CA ASN A 616 -1.91 -55.33 29.09
C ASN A 616 -2.72 -55.25 27.78
N ASP A 617 -3.48 -56.32 27.54
CA ASP A 617 -4.50 -56.42 26.52
C ASP A 617 -5.65 -55.46 26.84
N THR A 618 -6.05 -54.66 25.85
CA THR A 618 -7.47 -54.30 25.70
C THR A 618 -7.77 -54.14 24.21
N VAL A 619 -8.32 -55.23 23.67
CA VAL A 619 -8.91 -55.37 22.35
C VAL A 619 -10.18 -54.52 22.24
N ILE A 620 -10.32 -53.78 21.14
CA ILE A 620 -11.53 -53.43 20.34
C ILE A 620 -10.97 -52.44 19.29
N GLY A 621 -11.14 -52.53 17.98
CA GLY A 621 -11.93 -53.36 17.08
C GLY A 621 -11.68 -52.78 15.69
N ILE A 622 -11.53 -53.67 14.72
CA ILE A 622 -11.06 -53.48 13.34
C ILE A 622 -12.04 -52.65 12.50
N THR A 623 -11.56 -51.76 11.62
CA THR A 623 -11.88 -51.74 10.16
C THR A 623 -10.97 -50.75 9.42
N PRO A 624 -10.31 -51.17 8.32
CA PRO A 624 -9.51 -50.31 7.44
C PRO A 624 -10.36 -49.80 6.26
N SER A 625 -10.32 -48.50 5.97
CA SER A 625 -10.85 -47.97 4.71
C SER A 625 -10.13 -46.69 4.30
N SER A 626 -9.56 -46.76 3.09
CA SER A 626 -9.15 -45.69 2.19
C SER A 626 -10.01 -44.42 2.27
N PHE A 627 -9.39 -43.23 2.31
CA PHE A 627 -9.95 -42.03 1.68
C PHE A 627 -8.83 -41.01 1.41
N ASP A 628 -8.58 -40.87 0.10
CA ASP A 628 -8.33 -39.67 -0.69
C ASP A 628 -7.56 -38.47 -0.12
N THR A 629 -6.53 -38.14 -0.90
CA THR A 629 -6.02 -36.83 -1.28
C THR A 629 -6.95 -35.63 -1.02
N HIS A 630 -6.35 -34.52 -0.56
CA HIS A 630 -6.90 -33.16 -0.32
C HIS A 630 -7.01 -32.77 1.15
N PHE A 631 -5.86 -32.60 1.83
CA PHE A 631 -5.78 -31.81 3.06
C PHE A 631 -4.82 -30.63 2.87
N ARG A 632 -5.37 -29.49 2.42
CA ARG A 632 -4.70 -28.17 2.41
C ARG A 632 -4.77 -27.63 3.84
N SER A 633 -3.63 -27.54 4.53
CA SER A 633 -3.50 -26.76 5.77
C SER A 633 -3.88 -25.30 5.51
N PRO A 634 -4.39 -24.54 6.50
CA PRO A 634 -4.72 -23.13 6.30
C PRO A 634 -3.44 -22.36 5.91
N SER A 635 -3.40 -21.86 4.68
CA SER A 635 -2.25 -21.22 4.05
C SER A 635 -2.19 -19.72 4.37
N SER A 636 -2.00 -19.34 5.64
CA SER A 636 -1.77 -17.93 6.01
C SER A 636 -0.28 -17.49 5.94
N SER A 637 0.61 -18.35 5.44
CA SER A 637 2.05 -18.11 5.34
C SER A 637 2.62 -18.79 4.09
N VAL A 638 2.22 -18.32 2.90
CA VAL A 638 2.77 -18.82 1.62
C VAL A 638 4.18 -18.27 1.36
N GLY A 639 4.68 -17.34 2.20
CA GLY A 639 6.07 -16.88 2.18
C GLY A 639 7.03 -17.65 3.09
N SER A 640 6.55 -18.59 3.91
CA SER A 640 7.41 -19.58 4.57
C SER A 640 7.59 -20.77 3.64
N PRO A 641 8.72 -21.49 3.71
CA PRO A 641 8.96 -22.54 2.74
C PRO A 641 7.94 -23.67 2.95
N PRO A 642 7.47 -24.30 1.87
CA PRO A 642 6.39 -25.28 1.93
C PRO A 642 6.77 -26.45 2.86
N VAL A 643 5.85 -26.80 3.76
CA VAL A 643 6.01 -27.95 4.66
C VAL A 643 5.79 -29.22 3.83
N LEU A 644 6.87 -29.81 3.31
CA LEU A 644 6.85 -31.22 2.95
C LEU A 644 6.86 -32.02 4.24
N TYR A 645 5.78 -32.75 4.52
CA TYR A 645 5.72 -33.69 5.65
C TYR A 645 6.90 -34.66 5.57
N MET A 646 7.89 -34.48 6.46
CA MET A 646 8.90 -35.49 6.73
C MET A 646 8.28 -36.54 7.65
N GLN A 647 7.74 -37.62 7.07
CA GLN A 647 7.53 -38.84 7.83
C GLN A 647 8.91 -39.42 8.22
N PRO A 648 9.12 -39.77 9.50
CA PRO A 648 10.26 -40.60 9.86
C PRO A 648 10.01 -42.00 9.29
N SER A 649 10.89 -42.48 8.41
CA SER A 649 10.93 -43.89 8.07
C SER A 649 11.17 -44.69 9.37
N PRO A 650 10.37 -45.72 9.67
CA PRO A 650 10.71 -46.62 10.75
C PRO A 650 12.02 -47.35 10.39
N LEU A 651 12.86 -47.57 11.41
CA LEU A 651 14.01 -48.49 11.34
C LEU A 651 13.60 -49.86 10.81
#